data_AF-A0A452SKM7-F1
#
_entry.id   AF-A0A452SKM7-F1
#
_cell.length_a   1.000
_cell.length_b   1.000
_cell.length_c   1.000
_cell.angle_alpha   90.00
_cell.angle_beta   90.00
_cell.angle_gamma   90.00
#
_symmetry.space_group_name_H-M   'P 1'
#
loop_
_entity.id
_entity.type
_entity.pdbx_description
1 polymer ?
#
loop_
_entity_poly.entity_id
_entity_poly.type
_entity_poly.pdbx_seq_one_letter_code
_entity_poly.pdbx_strand_id
1 'polypeptide(L)'
;MHPTLAPVGLDFRKALGRSVFGRSRQGERQAAGHYSLQVDWYTWATSPIRRYLDVVLQRQILLALGHGGSPYSARDIDGLCQEFSCQYGRAQSYQRQARSLHLGAQLRVRPRSKLGFVVGVEAGARCFRLLFPADPETLPDPCPVHYRSLQLAEHPSDLERRPGLRLAWRRRIYSVQADRPCSPRPGTLLDSHTRRVDTTLWQQLLQLVQEERWPEVAALVRERGAAEPRRQALGHVRQSRCGRFVEVARELGSGDTLQVQLSASLQRGFLVPSLQLCTVAPGLTLCLEHVERPGDCFLDQTPQPVRDHCLDVGEYSRVWGPFCSLESATSAVSESDPVMLQHVSVSWDAKRVAQGQLQGSFCLEPSFLSERCTDLTFGPWYLCIRLEGLPAPHLAAPPCGPLLSIDPDTYTWVAHGLTTHWDTEEGRADRQEIPRQVHFFIQHMAVEKVPEEVLRPGTQFTIEVLPKQLPDIRKEEAVRRLESASPLVVSIALGRPVPPLGTYSRLLEKQTFDLPGGGHTLNSSQNRAVRAALQKRFTVIQGPPGTGKTVVGFHIVFWFHKSNEEQAMAWGAPSEKPVGGPYILYCGPSNKSVDVLAGLLLSRRAELKPLRVYSEQAEATEFPVPGVGSSGLPKKTPREGRPNQTLRSITLHHRIRQSSNPYAPDIREFDARLQKGEVQAGPGEGTEVRAGAAQGCPVHVLVCGLQEPQEAGRPADPH
;
A
#
# COMPACT_ATOMS: atom_id res chain seq x y z
N MET A 1 -27.16 16.91 -14.75
CA MET A 1 -27.36 15.47 -14.44
C MET A 1 -27.76 15.34 -12.97
N HIS A 2 -28.80 14.57 -12.62
CA HIS A 2 -29.26 14.46 -11.24
C HIS A 2 -28.58 13.27 -10.53
N PRO A 3 -27.75 13.48 -9.49
CA PRO A 3 -26.93 12.43 -8.88
C PRO A 3 -27.72 11.21 -8.40
N THR A 4 -28.85 11.42 -7.73
CA THR A 4 -29.68 10.32 -7.20
C THR A 4 -30.52 9.60 -8.25
N LEU A 5 -30.72 10.18 -9.44
CA LEU A 5 -31.42 9.50 -10.53
C LEU A 5 -30.48 8.62 -11.35
N ALA A 6 -29.16 8.85 -11.29
CA ALA A 6 -28.20 8.03 -12.03
C ALA A 6 -28.21 6.54 -11.59
N PRO A 7 -28.23 6.21 -10.28
CA PRO A 7 -28.44 4.83 -9.82
C PRO A 7 -29.78 4.25 -10.27
N VAL A 8 -30.87 5.01 -10.15
CA VAL A 8 -32.21 4.56 -10.57
C VAL A 8 -32.25 4.26 -12.06
N GLY A 9 -31.63 5.11 -12.88
CA GLY A 9 -31.50 4.88 -14.32
C GLY A 9 -30.65 3.66 -14.66
N LEU A 10 -29.64 3.34 -13.85
CA LEU A 10 -28.88 2.09 -14.00
C LEU A 10 -29.76 0.87 -13.69
N ASP A 11 -30.51 0.89 -12.60
CA ASP A 11 -31.35 -0.25 -12.20
C ASP A 11 -32.55 -0.43 -13.14
N PHE A 12 -33.12 0.67 -13.64
CA PHE A 12 -34.13 0.64 -14.69
C PHE A 12 -33.59 -0.01 -15.97
N ARG A 13 -32.37 0.35 -16.41
CA ARG A 13 -31.73 -0.29 -17.58
C ARG A 13 -31.46 -1.78 -17.35
N LYS A 14 -31.09 -2.19 -16.13
CA LYS A 14 -30.94 -3.61 -15.79
C LYS A 14 -32.27 -4.35 -15.87
N ALA A 15 -33.35 -3.74 -15.38
CA ALA A 15 -34.69 -4.32 -15.41
C ALA A 15 -35.24 -4.46 -16.84
N LEU A 16 -34.92 -3.53 -17.75
CA LEU A 16 -35.28 -3.62 -19.17
C LEU A 16 -34.59 -4.79 -19.90
N GLY A 17 -33.46 -5.28 -19.38
CA GLY A 17 -32.67 -6.31 -20.05
C GLY A 17 -31.94 -5.81 -21.30
N ARG A 18 -31.31 -6.74 -22.03
CA ARG A 18 -30.63 -6.44 -23.30
C ARG A 18 -31.60 -6.66 -24.46
N SER A 19 -31.50 -5.84 -25.50
CA SER A 19 -32.17 -6.10 -26.76
C SER A 19 -31.63 -7.38 -27.41
N VAL A 20 -32.53 -8.16 -28.01
CA VAL A 20 -32.23 -9.43 -28.66
C VAL A 20 -32.92 -9.50 -30.03
N PHE A 21 -32.32 -10.23 -30.96
CA PHE A 21 -32.96 -10.54 -32.23
C PHE A 21 -33.84 -11.77 -32.04
N GLY A 22 -35.07 -11.69 -32.53
CA GLY A 22 -36.03 -12.77 -32.45
C GLY A 22 -37.01 -12.73 -33.60
N ARG A 23 -37.70 -13.86 -33.80
CA ARG A 23 -38.77 -13.99 -34.78
C ARG A 23 -40.06 -13.39 -34.22
N SER A 24 -40.84 -12.71 -35.05
CA SER A 24 -42.06 -11.94 -34.67
C SER A 24 -43.18 -12.73 -33.98
N ARG A 25 -43.13 -14.08 -33.95
CA ARG A 25 -44.14 -14.94 -33.29
C ARG A 25 -43.55 -15.83 -32.20
N GLN A 26 -42.47 -15.41 -31.56
CA GLN A 26 -41.88 -16.14 -30.42
C GLN A 26 -42.71 -15.90 -29.14
N GLY A 27 -43.95 -16.40 -29.13
CA GLY A 27 -44.83 -16.53 -27.96
C GLY A 27 -45.87 -15.42 -27.75
N GLU A 28 -47.15 -15.79 -27.68
CA GLU A 28 -48.29 -14.92 -27.27
C GLU A 28 -48.16 -14.35 -25.84
N ARG A 29 -47.13 -14.74 -25.07
CA ARG A 29 -47.00 -14.40 -23.64
C ARG A 29 -46.22 -13.12 -23.33
N GLN A 30 -45.50 -12.50 -24.28
CA GLN A 30 -44.84 -11.22 -24.04
C GLN A 30 -44.83 -10.35 -25.31
N ALA A 31 -45.65 -9.30 -25.31
CA ALA A 31 -45.50 -8.17 -26.23
C ALA A 31 -44.22 -7.39 -25.86
N ALA A 32 -43.06 -7.93 -26.21
CA ALA A 32 -41.77 -7.33 -25.90
C ALA A 32 -41.44 -6.24 -26.93
N GLY A 33 -41.93 -5.02 -26.69
CA GLY A 33 -41.59 -3.83 -27.47
C GLY A 33 -40.16 -3.36 -27.27
N HIS A 34 -39.60 -2.62 -28.24
CA HIS A 34 -38.28 -2.02 -28.14
C HIS A 34 -38.34 -0.65 -27.44
N TYR A 35 -38.10 -0.64 -26.12
CA TYR A 35 -38.23 0.55 -25.26
C TYR A 35 -37.55 1.82 -25.82
N SER A 36 -36.28 1.73 -26.25
CA SER A 36 -35.54 2.92 -26.70
C SER A 36 -36.06 3.52 -28.02
N LEU A 37 -36.73 2.71 -28.84
CA LEU A 37 -37.28 3.17 -30.12
C LEU A 37 -38.77 3.49 -30.03
N GLN A 38 -39.42 3.15 -28.90
CA GLN A 38 -40.85 3.32 -28.68
C GLN A 38 -41.69 2.66 -29.79
N VAL A 39 -41.29 1.46 -30.22
CA VAL A 39 -41.98 0.65 -31.23
C VAL A 39 -42.17 -0.78 -30.75
N ASP A 40 -43.25 -1.42 -31.16
CA ASP A 40 -43.52 -2.82 -30.82
C ASP A 40 -42.48 -3.75 -31.47
N TRP A 41 -42.24 -3.58 -32.76
CA TRP A 41 -41.29 -4.38 -33.53
C TRP A 41 -40.63 -3.52 -34.59
N TYR A 42 -39.36 -3.77 -34.86
CA TYR A 42 -38.68 -3.21 -36.01
C TYR A 42 -37.73 -4.24 -36.61
N THR A 43 -37.48 -4.12 -37.90
CA THR A 43 -36.54 -4.98 -38.63
C THR A 43 -35.38 -4.16 -39.16
N TRP A 44 -34.21 -4.78 -39.26
CA TRP A 44 -33.04 -4.16 -39.86
C TRP A 44 -33.05 -4.43 -41.36
N ALA A 45 -33.17 -3.38 -42.18
CA ALA A 45 -33.27 -3.50 -43.64
C ALA A 45 -32.28 -2.60 -44.42
N THR A 46 -31.40 -1.88 -43.73
CA THR A 46 -30.77 -0.68 -44.29
C THR A 46 -29.32 -0.85 -44.79
N SER A 47 -28.70 -2.04 -44.73
CA SER A 47 -27.35 -2.22 -45.29
C SER A 47 -27.00 -3.67 -45.67
N PRO A 48 -27.51 -4.19 -46.80
CA PRO A 48 -27.42 -5.61 -47.16
C PRO A 48 -26.01 -6.19 -47.31
N ILE A 49 -24.98 -5.35 -47.40
CA ILE A 49 -23.58 -5.76 -47.53
C ILE A 49 -22.88 -5.82 -46.15
N ARG A 50 -23.47 -5.22 -45.10
CA ARG A 50 -22.86 -5.15 -43.76
C ARG A 50 -23.19 -6.35 -42.86
N ARG A 51 -24.32 -7.03 -43.07
CA ARG A 51 -24.85 -8.06 -42.16
C ARG A 51 -25.49 -9.20 -42.93
N TYR A 52 -25.13 -10.43 -42.61
CA TYR A 52 -25.76 -11.63 -43.20
C TYR A 52 -27.27 -11.69 -42.95
N LEU A 53 -27.76 -11.14 -41.83
CA LEU A 53 -29.18 -11.09 -41.51
C LEU A 53 -29.99 -10.25 -42.52
N ASP A 54 -29.40 -9.19 -43.07
CA ASP A 54 -30.07 -8.33 -44.04
C ASP A 54 -30.29 -9.10 -45.38
N VAL A 55 -29.36 -10.00 -45.75
CA VAL A 55 -29.52 -10.89 -46.91
C VAL A 55 -30.63 -11.92 -46.69
N VAL A 56 -30.71 -12.48 -45.48
CA VAL A 56 -31.80 -13.41 -45.10
C VAL A 56 -33.15 -12.70 -45.18
N LEU A 57 -33.24 -11.48 -44.66
CA LEU A 57 -34.45 -10.65 -44.74
C LEU A 57 -34.85 -10.37 -46.20
N GLN A 58 -33.90 -9.97 -47.05
CA GLN A 58 -34.16 -9.74 -48.49
C GLN A 58 -34.71 -10.98 -49.19
N ARG A 59 -34.15 -12.17 -48.92
CA ARG A 59 -34.64 -13.43 -49.48
C ARG A 59 -36.08 -13.74 -49.02
N GLN A 60 -36.42 -13.43 -47.78
CA GLN A 60 -37.78 -13.59 -47.29
C GLN A 60 -38.76 -12.59 -47.90
N ILE A 61 -38.35 -11.35 -48.11
CA ILE A 61 -39.16 -10.34 -48.81
C ILE A 61 -39.44 -10.78 -50.24
N LEU A 62 -38.42 -11.26 -50.97
CA LEU A 62 -38.59 -11.80 -52.33
C LEU A 62 -39.53 -13.01 -52.36
N LEU A 63 -39.45 -13.90 -51.36
CA LEU A 63 -40.37 -15.02 -51.22
C LEU A 63 -41.81 -14.54 -50.98
N ALA A 64 -42.01 -13.56 -50.10
CA ALA A 64 -43.32 -13.00 -49.79
C ALA A 64 -43.95 -12.26 -51.00
N LEU A 65 -43.12 -11.67 -51.86
CA LEU A 65 -43.55 -11.01 -53.10
C LEU A 65 -43.72 -11.97 -54.30
N GLY A 66 -43.41 -13.27 -54.14
CA GLY A 66 -43.54 -14.26 -55.21
C GLY A 66 -42.42 -14.23 -56.26
N HIS A 67 -41.28 -13.57 -55.97
CA HIS A 67 -40.15 -13.42 -56.89
C HIS A 67 -39.04 -14.48 -56.71
N GLY A 68 -39.31 -15.62 -56.06
CA GLY A 68 -38.38 -16.76 -56.01
C GLY A 68 -37.31 -16.71 -54.91
N GLY A 69 -37.68 -16.41 -53.66
CA GLY A 69 -36.79 -16.46 -52.50
C GLY A 69 -36.54 -17.88 -51.92
N SER A 70 -35.57 -18.00 -51.01
CA SER A 70 -35.27 -19.26 -50.31
C SER A 70 -36.19 -19.44 -49.09
N PRO A 71 -36.88 -20.59 -48.93
CA PRO A 71 -37.71 -20.85 -47.77
C PRO A 71 -36.84 -21.18 -46.56
N TYR A 72 -36.91 -20.33 -45.53
CA TYR A 72 -36.31 -20.60 -44.23
C TYR A 72 -37.36 -21.18 -43.29
N SER A 73 -37.05 -22.27 -42.60
CA SER A 73 -37.93 -22.78 -41.55
C SER A 73 -37.91 -21.85 -40.34
N ALA A 74 -38.93 -21.94 -39.48
CA ALA A 74 -38.93 -21.18 -38.21
C ALA A 74 -37.69 -21.48 -37.35
N ARG A 75 -37.21 -22.73 -37.38
CA ARG A 75 -36.02 -23.17 -36.67
C ARG A 75 -34.75 -22.54 -37.23
N ASP A 76 -34.65 -22.39 -38.54
CA ASP A 76 -33.49 -21.75 -39.19
C ASP A 76 -33.41 -20.27 -38.80
N ILE A 77 -34.55 -19.58 -38.77
CA ILE A 77 -34.60 -18.16 -38.37
C ILE A 77 -34.28 -17.98 -36.89
N ASP A 78 -34.85 -18.82 -36.02
CA ASP A 78 -34.55 -18.77 -34.59
C ASP A 78 -33.04 -19.03 -34.35
N GLY A 79 -32.43 -19.98 -35.08
CA GLY A 79 -30.98 -20.25 -35.03
C GLY A 79 -30.12 -19.07 -35.52
N LEU A 80 -30.46 -18.48 -36.67
CA LEU A 80 -29.76 -17.33 -37.23
C LEU A 80 -29.85 -16.10 -36.32
N CYS A 81 -31.01 -15.86 -35.70
CA CYS A 81 -31.19 -14.77 -34.74
C CYS A 81 -30.33 -14.95 -33.48
N GLN A 82 -30.21 -16.18 -32.96
CA GLN A 82 -29.35 -16.50 -31.82
C GLN A 82 -27.88 -16.32 -32.15
N GLU A 83 -27.43 -16.88 -33.28
CA GLU A 83 -26.04 -16.75 -33.74
C GLU A 83 -25.67 -15.29 -33.96
N PHE A 84 -26.54 -14.53 -34.65
CA PHE A 84 -26.32 -13.11 -34.88
C PHE A 84 -26.27 -12.32 -33.58
N SER A 85 -27.17 -12.59 -32.62
CA SER A 85 -27.15 -11.95 -31.30
C SER A 85 -25.82 -12.19 -30.57
N CYS A 86 -25.27 -13.41 -30.66
CA CYS A 86 -23.96 -13.75 -30.10
C CYS A 86 -22.83 -12.97 -30.77
N GLN A 87 -22.76 -12.96 -32.11
CA GLN A 87 -21.72 -12.26 -32.87
C GLN A 87 -21.80 -10.75 -32.69
N TYR A 88 -23.02 -10.19 -32.67
CA TYR A 88 -23.25 -8.77 -32.40
C TYR A 88 -22.79 -8.39 -30.99
N GLY A 89 -23.06 -9.24 -29.98
CA GLY A 89 -22.55 -9.06 -28.62
C GLY A 89 -21.02 -9.05 -28.56
N ARG A 90 -20.36 -9.97 -29.28
CA ARG A 90 -18.89 -10.01 -29.39
C ARG A 90 -18.34 -8.74 -30.07
N ALA A 91 -18.95 -8.31 -31.16
CA ALA A 91 -18.55 -7.08 -31.87
C ALA A 91 -18.68 -5.83 -30.98
N GLN A 92 -19.78 -5.70 -30.23
CA GLN A 92 -19.95 -4.63 -29.25
C GLN A 92 -18.90 -4.69 -28.14
N SER A 93 -18.55 -5.89 -27.66
CA SER A 93 -17.51 -6.06 -26.65
C SER A 93 -16.14 -5.61 -27.18
N TYR A 94 -15.79 -5.99 -28.41
CA TYR A 94 -14.55 -5.56 -29.05
C TYR A 94 -14.52 -4.04 -29.26
N GLN A 95 -15.63 -3.46 -29.72
CA GLN A 95 -15.76 -2.01 -29.88
C GLN A 95 -15.56 -1.26 -28.56
N ARG A 96 -16.13 -1.76 -27.45
CA ARG A 96 -15.91 -1.20 -26.11
C ARG A 96 -14.45 -1.31 -25.68
N GLN A 97 -13.81 -2.46 -25.90
CA GLN A 97 -12.39 -2.64 -25.60
C GLN A 97 -11.50 -1.70 -26.42
N ALA A 98 -11.77 -1.51 -27.72
CA ALA A 98 -11.03 -0.58 -28.57
C ALA A 98 -11.20 0.89 -28.11
N ARG A 99 -12.42 1.28 -27.74
CA ARG A 99 -12.70 2.61 -27.16
C ARG A 99 -12.02 2.81 -25.80
N SER A 100 -12.03 1.79 -24.95
CA SER A 100 -11.29 1.77 -23.68
C SER A 100 -9.78 1.92 -23.90
N LEU A 101 -9.21 1.19 -24.86
CA LEU A 101 -7.79 1.30 -25.23
C LEU A 101 -7.44 2.70 -25.73
N HIS A 102 -8.29 3.27 -26.59
CA HIS A 102 -8.11 4.64 -27.07
C HIS A 102 -8.15 5.66 -25.93
N LEU A 103 -9.10 5.53 -24.99
CA LEU A 103 -9.14 6.39 -23.80
C LEU A 103 -7.88 6.17 -22.93
N GLY A 104 -7.45 4.93 -22.74
CA GLY A 104 -6.20 4.62 -22.03
C GLY A 104 -4.99 5.31 -22.64
N ALA A 105 -4.86 5.29 -23.97
CA ALA A 105 -3.80 6.01 -24.67
C ALA A 105 -3.86 7.53 -24.44
N GLN A 106 -5.07 8.12 -24.44
CA GLN A 106 -5.25 9.55 -24.11
C GLN A 106 -4.89 9.87 -22.65
N LEU A 107 -5.25 9.00 -21.71
CA LEU A 107 -4.99 9.16 -20.27
C LEU A 107 -3.49 9.09 -19.94
N ARG A 108 -2.71 8.37 -20.76
CA ARG A 108 -1.24 8.29 -20.66
C ARG A 108 -0.56 9.59 -21.06
N VAL A 109 -1.17 10.36 -21.95
CA VAL A 109 -0.72 11.73 -22.27
C VAL A 109 -1.14 12.70 -21.18
N ARG A 110 -2.40 12.62 -20.75
CA ARG A 110 -2.94 13.51 -19.72
C ARG A 110 -4.05 12.84 -18.90
N PRO A 111 -3.92 12.76 -17.56
CA PRO A 111 -4.96 12.24 -16.68
C PRO A 111 -6.22 13.09 -16.76
N ARG A 112 -7.36 12.50 -16.40
CA ARG A 112 -8.65 13.20 -16.39
C ARG A 112 -9.34 13.07 -15.05
N SER A 113 -9.65 14.20 -14.43
CA SER A 113 -10.60 14.24 -13.32
C SER A 113 -11.99 13.93 -13.84
N LYS A 114 -12.74 13.12 -13.10
CA LYS A 114 -14.11 12.72 -13.39
C LYS A 114 -14.96 12.79 -12.13
N LEU A 115 -16.23 13.14 -12.29
CA LEU A 115 -17.21 12.95 -11.22
C LEU A 115 -17.91 11.61 -11.40
N GLY A 116 -17.74 10.71 -10.44
CA GLY A 116 -18.41 9.42 -10.38
C GLY A 116 -19.59 9.45 -9.42
N PHE A 117 -20.69 8.78 -9.80
CA PHE A 117 -21.85 8.59 -8.92
C PHE A 117 -21.77 7.26 -8.21
N VAL A 118 -21.88 7.28 -6.90
CA VAL A 118 -21.73 6.10 -6.05
C VAL A 118 -22.94 5.18 -6.18
N VAL A 119 -22.70 3.88 -6.37
CA VAL A 119 -23.72 2.83 -6.44
C VAL A 119 -23.25 1.57 -5.70
N GLY A 120 -24.20 0.73 -5.26
CA GLY A 120 -23.89 -0.55 -4.61
C GLY A 120 -23.14 -0.39 -3.28
N VAL A 121 -23.64 0.49 -2.41
CA VAL A 121 -23.12 0.69 -1.06
C VAL A 121 -23.86 -0.23 -0.12
N GLU A 122 -23.21 -1.29 0.34
CA GLU A 122 -23.78 -2.33 1.20
C GLU A 122 -22.83 -2.65 2.35
N ALA A 123 -23.40 -2.92 3.53
CA ALA A 123 -22.65 -3.37 4.70
C ALA A 123 -21.95 -4.71 4.43
N GLY A 124 -20.67 -4.83 4.80
CA GLY A 124 -19.89 -6.05 4.60
C GLY A 124 -19.41 -6.32 3.17
N ALA A 125 -19.79 -5.49 2.19
CA ALA A 125 -19.24 -5.57 0.84
C ALA A 125 -17.73 -5.22 0.84
N ARG A 126 -16.98 -5.77 -0.12
CA ARG A 126 -15.53 -5.47 -0.27
C ARG A 126 -15.24 -4.15 -1.00
N CYS A 127 -16.24 -3.60 -1.69
CA CYS A 127 -16.13 -2.39 -2.49
C CYS A 127 -17.51 -1.76 -2.69
N PHE A 128 -17.55 -0.45 -2.94
CA PHE A 128 -18.65 0.20 -3.64
C PHE A 128 -18.26 0.41 -5.11
N ARG A 129 -19.17 0.92 -5.93
CA ARG A 129 -18.89 1.16 -7.36
C ARG A 129 -19.22 2.59 -7.76
N LEU A 130 -18.57 3.06 -8.81
CA LEU A 130 -18.74 4.37 -9.43
C LEU A 130 -19.34 4.22 -10.82
N LEU A 131 -20.39 4.97 -11.08
CA LEU A 131 -21.05 5.08 -12.36
C LEU A 131 -20.61 6.38 -13.06
N PHE A 132 -20.27 6.30 -14.34
CA PHE A 132 -19.92 7.43 -15.20
C PHE A 132 -20.89 7.53 -16.39
N PRO A 133 -22.07 8.15 -16.24
CA PRO A 133 -23.12 8.14 -17.26
C PRO A 133 -22.73 8.86 -18.57
N ALA A 134 -21.75 9.76 -18.52
CA ALA A 134 -21.25 10.47 -19.70
C ALA A 134 -20.31 9.62 -20.57
N ASP A 135 -19.75 8.53 -20.03
CA ASP A 135 -18.72 7.70 -20.68
C ASP A 135 -19.03 6.19 -20.64
N PRO A 136 -20.26 5.75 -20.97
CA PRO A 136 -20.70 4.36 -20.73
C PRO A 136 -20.03 3.33 -21.66
N GLU A 137 -19.45 3.78 -22.78
CA GLU A 137 -18.83 2.90 -23.78
C GLU A 137 -17.31 2.77 -23.63
N THR A 138 -16.68 3.68 -22.87
CA THR A 138 -15.22 3.79 -22.71
C THR A 138 -14.77 3.36 -21.31
N LEU A 139 -15.60 3.55 -20.28
CA LEU A 139 -15.30 3.17 -18.90
C LEU A 139 -16.08 1.92 -18.47
N PRO A 140 -15.55 1.12 -17.52
CA PRO A 140 -16.29 -0.01 -16.97
C PRO A 140 -17.55 0.47 -16.22
N ASP A 141 -18.70 -0.09 -16.60
CA ASP A 141 -20.00 0.19 -15.97
C ASP A 141 -20.44 -0.97 -15.05
N PRO A 142 -20.50 -0.76 -13.71
CA PRO A 142 -19.89 0.30 -12.90
C PRO A 142 -18.49 -0.06 -12.35
N CYS A 143 -17.64 0.94 -12.15
CA CYS A 143 -16.22 0.83 -11.79
C CYS A 143 -16.03 0.60 -10.28
N PRO A 144 -15.37 -0.49 -9.82
CA PRO A 144 -15.24 -0.79 -8.39
C PRO A 144 -14.20 0.08 -7.68
N VAL A 145 -14.50 0.47 -6.43
CA VAL A 145 -13.57 1.11 -5.49
C VAL A 145 -13.49 0.26 -4.22
N HIS A 146 -12.37 -0.40 -4.00
CA HIS A 146 -12.21 -1.31 -2.87
C HIS A 146 -11.96 -0.57 -1.56
N TYR A 147 -12.64 -0.96 -0.47
CA TYR A 147 -12.45 -0.34 0.84
C TYR A 147 -11.01 -0.51 1.36
N ARG A 148 -10.35 -1.63 1.02
CA ARG A 148 -8.92 -1.85 1.33
C ARG A 148 -8.01 -0.78 0.71
N SER A 149 -8.37 -0.28 -0.47
CA SER A 149 -7.57 0.72 -1.21
C SER A 149 -7.74 2.13 -0.63
N LEU A 150 -8.75 2.35 0.22
CA LEU A 150 -9.01 3.64 0.86
C LEU A 150 -8.21 3.85 2.16
N GLN A 151 -7.48 2.83 2.65
CA GLN A 151 -6.66 2.92 3.86
C GLN A 151 -7.41 3.56 5.05
N LEU A 152 -8.62 3.06 5.32
CA LEU A 152 -9.48 3.55 6.39
C LEU A 152 -8.85 3.29 7.77
N ALA A 153 -9.08 4.21 8.71
CA ALA A 153 -8.63 4.04 10.09
C ALA A 153 -9.48 3.02 10.86
N GLU A 154 -10.75 2.91 10.48
CA GLU A 154 -11.73 2.01 11.08
C GLU A 154 -12.49 1.27 9.98
N HIS A 155 -13.08 0.12 10.33
CA HIS A 155 -13.95 -0.59 9.39
C HIS A 155 -15.18 0.27 9.05
N PRO A 156 -15.68 0.27 7.80
CA PRO A 156 -16.92 0.96 7.44
C PRO A 156 -18.06 0.58 8.39
N SER A 157 -18.82 1.58 8.84
CA SER A 157 -19.96 1.38 9.75
C SER A 157 -21.26 1.87 9.11
N ASP A 158 -22.37 1.23 9.42
CA ASP A 158 -23.68 1.63 8.89
C ASP A 158 -24.14 2.98 9.42
N LEU A 159 -24.85 3.73 8.58
CA LEU A 159 -25.50 4.98 8.95
C LEU A 159 -26.86 4.71 9.60
N GLU A 160 -27.12 5.31 10.77
CA GLU A 160 -28.37 5.09 11.52
C GLU A 160 -29.62 5.68 10.84
N ARG A 161 -29.46 6.78 10.08
CA ARG A 161 -30.60 7.59 9.58
C ARG A 161 -30.92 7.37 8.10
N ARG A 162 -30.00 6.83 7.32
CA ARG A 162 -30.15 6.61 5.86
C ARG A 162 -29.35 5.39 5.44
N PRO A 163 -29.72 4.69 4.36
CA PRO A 163 -28.87 3.65 3.79
C PRO A 163 -27.54 4.26 3.32
N GLY A 164 -26.43 3.64 3.72
CA GLY A 164 -25.08 4.08 3.40
C GLY A 164 -24.10 3.72 4.51
N LEU A 165 -22.83 4.08 4.29
CA LEU A 165 -21.72 3.78 5.20
C LEU A 165 -21.02 5.05 5.65
N ARG A 166 -20.53 5.05 6.89
CA ARG A 166 -19.57 6.01 7.41
C ARG A 166 -18.16 5.47 7.22
N LEU A 167 -17.34 6.27 6.55
CA LEU A 167 -15.93 6.03 6.31
C LEU A 167 -15.10 7.00 7.15
N ALA A 168 -14.07 6.49 7.82
CA ALA A 168 -13.22 7.28 8.72
C ALA A 168 -11.74 7.15 8.35
N TRP A 169 -11.06 8.29 8.28
CA TRP A 169 -9.62 8.39 8.08
C TRP A 169 -8.98 9.13 9.24
N ARG A 170 -7.74 8.74 9.53
CA ARG A 170 -6.86 9.42 10.47
C ARG A 170 -5.51 9.59 9.78
N ARG A 171 -5.07 10.83 9.60
CA ARG A 171 -3.86 11.16 8.83
C ARG A 171 -3.03 12.22 9.53
N ARG A 172 -1.70 12.11 9.39
CA ARG A 172 -0.77 13.16 9.78
C ARG A 172 -0.64 14.11 8.59
N ILE A 173 -1.10 15.34 8.76
CA ILE A 173 -1.10 16.35 7.70
C ILE A 173 -0.42 17.59 8.25
N TYR A 174 0.67 17.99 7.62
CA TYR A 174 1.49 19.11 8.05
C TYR A 174 1.78 20.05 6.89
N SER A 175 1.75 21.35 7.15
CA SER A 175 2.23 22.37 6.24
C SER A 175 3.70 22.63 6.56
N VAL A 176 4.56 22.58 5.54
CA VAL A 176 5.98 22.95 5.69
C VAL A 176 6.14 24.46 5.91
N GLN A 177 5.17 25.25 5.44
CA GLN A 177 5.12 26.70 5.67
C GLN A 177 4.29 27.00 6.92
N ALA A 178 4.91 27.62 7.92
CA ALA A 178 4.30 27.91 9.22
C ALA A 178 3.03 28.78 9.10
N ASP A 179 3.03 29.74 8.18
CA ASP A 179 1.95 30.73 8.04
C ASP A 179 0.71 30.20 7.29
N ARG A 180 0.79 28.99 6.73
CA ARG A 180 -0.27 28.45 5.86
C ARG A 180 -1.03 27.31 6.54
N PRO A 181 -2.36 27.42 6.69
CA PRO A 181 -3.16 26.37 7.31
C PRO A 181 -3.22 25.12 6.43
N CYS A 182 -3.22 23.96 7.07
CA CYS A 182 -3.40 22.68 6.38
C CYS A 182 -4.84 22.53 5.88
N SER A 183 -5.00 21.81 4.77
CA SER A 183 -6.30 21.32 4.31
C SER A 183 -6.37 19.80 4.53
N PRO A 184 -7.51 19.21 4.93
CA PRO A 184 -8.81 19.84 5.14
C PRO A 184 -8.89 20.66 6.44
N ARG A 185 -9.70 21.72 6.43
CA ARG A 185 -9.97 22.54 7.62
C ARG A 185 -10.94 21.83 8.57
N PRO A 186 -10.76 21.95 9.90
CA PRO A 186 -11.73 21.44 10.87
C PRO A 186 -13.11 22.07 10.67
N GLY A 187 -14.17 21.26 10.76
CA GLY A 187 -15.55 21.70 10.58
C GLY A 187 -16.40 20.69 9.82
N THR A 188 -17.57 21.14 9.36
CA THR A 188 -18.48 20.32 8.56
C THR A 188 -17.93 20.14 7.15
N LEU A 189 -17.83 18.89 6.69
CA LEU A 189 -17.48 18.58 5.32
C LEU A 189 -18.70 18.83 4.44
N LEU A 190 -18.59 19.79 3.51
CA LEU A 190 -19.68 20.16 2.60
C LEU A 190 -19.45 19.59 1.21
N ASP A 191 -20.52 19.18 0.54
CA ASP A 191 -20.47 18.77 -0.87
C ASP A 191 -20.09 19.97 -1.76
N SER A 192 -18.99 19.83 -2.49
CA SER A 192 -18.46 20.83 -3.43
C SER A 192 -19.01 20.68 -4.86
N HIS A 193 -19.63 19.54 -5.19
CA HIS A 193 -19.97 19.16 -6.55
C HIS A 193 -21.47 19.15 -6.82
N THR A 194 -22.30 19.00 -5.77
CA THR A 194 -23.76 19.04 -5.92
C THR A 194 -24.36 20.37 -5.49
N ARG A 195 -25.47 20.73 -6.13
CA ARG A 195 -26.26 21.92 -5.79
C ARG A 195 -27.72 21.51 -5.70
N ARG A 196 -28.42 22.08 -4.71
CA ARG A 196 -29.88 21.93 -4.61
C ARG A 196 -30.55 22.90 -5.58
N VAL A 197 -31.48 22.37 -6.35
CA VAL A 197 -32.32 23.10 -7.30
C VAL A 197 -33.73 23.13 -6.71
N ASP A 198 -34.35 24.31 -6.68
CA ASP A 198 -35.74 24.50 -6.28
C ASP A 198 -36.70 23.90 -7.31
N THR A 199 -37.90 23.51 -6.85
CA THR A 199 -38.88 22.81 -7.68
C THR A 199 -39.30 23.64 -8.91
N THR A 200 -39.45 24.95 -8.74
CA THR A 200 -39.81 25.89 -9.81
C THR A 200 -38.74 25.94 -10.90
N LEU A 201 -37.47 26.10 -10.52
CA LEU A 201 -36.36 26.09 -11.46
C LEU A 201 -36.21 24.72 -12.14
N TRP A 202 -36.42 23.63 -11.40
CA TRP A 202 -36.38 22.29 -11.97
C TRP A 202 -37.46 22.08 -13.02
N GLN A 203 -38.70 22.52 -12.78
CA GLN A 203 -39.79 22.47 -13.76
C GLN A 203 -39.48 23.31 -15.01
N GLN A 204 -38.92 24.51 -14.83
CA GLN A 204 -38.48 25.36 -15.95
C GLN A 204 -37.37 24.68 -16.77
N LEU A 205 -36.36 24.11 -16.11
CA LEU A 205 -35.31 23.36 -16.78
C LEU A 205 -35.87 22.15 -17.55
N LEU A 206 -36.81 21.41 -16.97
CA LEU A 206 -37.45 20.27 -17.63
C LEU A 206 -38.23 20.70 -18.87
N GLN A 207 -38.99 21.80 -18.79
CA GLN A 207 -39.73 22.34 -19.93
C GLN A 207 -38.76 22.78 -21.05
N LEU A 208 -37.72 23.54 -20.72
CA LEU A 208 -36.73 23.98 -21.70
C LEU A 208 -35.98 22.81 -22.35
N VAL A 209 -35.73 21.73 -21.60
CA VAL A 209 -35.15 20.49 -22.14
C VAL A 209 -36.14 19.76 -23.05
N GLN A 210 -37.42 19.69 -22.70
CA GLN A 210 -38.47 19.12 -23.57
C GLN A 210 -38.65 19.90 -24.87
N GLU A 211 -38.49 21.23 -24.82
CA GLU A 211 -38.52 22.13 -25.98
C GLU A 211 -37.19 22.17 -26.75
N GLU A 212 -36.17 21.41 -26.33
CA GLU A 212 -34.82 21.35 -26.91
C GLU A 212 -34.06 22.71 -26.96
N ARG A 213 -34.39 23.64 -26.06
CA ARG A 213 -33.81 24.99 -25.96
C ARG A 213 -32.50 25.02 -25.16
N TRP A 214 -31.49 24.28 -25.63
CA TRP A 214 -30.21 24.09 -24.93
C TRP A 214 -29.44 25.37 -24.54
N PRO A 215 -29.37 26.43 -25.36
CA PRO A 215 -28.64 27.65 -25.00
C PRO A 215 -29.24 28.35 -23.78
N GLU A 216 -30.56 28.31 -23.65
CA GLU A 216 -31.29 28.92 -22.54
C GLU A 216 -31.15 28.10 -21.27
N VAL A 217 -31.19 26.76 -21.37
CA VAL A 217 -30.82 25.86 -20.27
C VAL A 217 -29.42 26.20 -19.76
N ALA A 218 -28.45 26.35 -20.66
CA ALA A 218 -27.07 26.69 -20.29
C ALA A 218 -26.93 28.11 -19.70
N ALA A 219 -27.73 29.07 -20.14
CA ALA A 219 -27.77 30.42 -19.55
C ALA A 219 -28.35 30.39 -18.13
N LEU A 220 -29.49 29.72 -17.94
CA LEU A 220 -30.20 29.59 -16.66
C LEU A 220 -29.32 28.91 -15.61
N VAL A 221 -28.62 27.83 -16.00
CA VAL A 221 -27.68 27.10 -15.14
C VAL A 221 -26.48 27.98 -14.78
N ARG A 222 -25.96 28.81 -15.69
CA ARG A 222 -24.83 29.71 -15.44
C ARG A 222 -25.20 30.89 -14.54
N GLU A 223 -26.34 31.52 -14.78
CA GLU A 223 -26.82 32.66 -13.99
C GLU A 223 -26.99 32.26 -12.52
N ARG A 224 -27.64 31.12 -12.27
CA ARG A 224 -27.76 30.54 -10.93
C ARG A 224 -26.45 29.92 -10.43
N GLY A 225 -25.50 29.68 -11.32
CA GLY A 225 -24.12 29.30 -11.05
C GLY A 225 -23.40 30.28 -10.10
N ALA A 226 -23.75 31.56 -10.15
CA ALA A 226 -23.13 32.64 -9.37
C ALA A 226 -23.70 32.82 -7.95
N ALA A 227 -24.85 32.21 -7.62
CA ALA A 227 -25.46 32.32 -6.28
C ALA A 227 -24.83 31.32 -5.29
N GLU A 228 -24.70 31.73 -4.02
CA GLU A 228 -24.07 30.90 -2.98
C GLU A 228 -24.95 29.66 -2.65
N PRO A 229 -24.46 28.43 -2.86
CA PRO A 229 -25.31 27.25 -2.77
C PRO A 229 -25.53 26.82 -1.31
N ARG A 230 -26.76 26.38 -0.99
CA ARG A 230 -27.01 25.55 0.20
C ARG A 230 -26.36 24.18 0.00
N ARG A 231 -25.16 23.99 0.54
CA ARG A 231 -24.39 22.74 0.43
C ARG A 231 -24.85 21.70 1.44
N GLN A 232 -24.88 20.44 1.03
CA GLN A 232 -25.20 19.32 1.92
C GLN A 232 -23.97 18.96 2.75
N ALA A 233 -24.18 18.68 4.04
CA ALA A 233 -23.15 18.09 4.89
C ALA A 233 -22.93 16.62 4.51
N LEU A 234 -21.69 16.26 4.21
CA LEU A 234 -21.24 14.90 3.91
C LEU A 234 -20.46 14.27 5.07
N GLY A 235 -20.22 15.01 6.14
CA GLY A 235 -19.45 14.53 7.27
C GLY A 235 -18.76 15.64 8.04
N HIS A 236 -17.64 15.33 8.68
CA HIS A 236 -16.90 16.29 9.49
C HIS A 236 -15.39 16.01 9.48
N VAL A 237 -14.64 17.07 9.70
CA VAL A 237 -13.20 17.07 9.87
C VAL A 237 -12.90 17.60 11.27
N ARG A 238 -12.08 16.87 12.03
CA ARG A 238 -11.68 17.23 13.39
C ARG A 238 -10.19 17.11 13.54
N GLN A 239 -9.61 17.96 14.37
CA GLN A 239 -8.26 17.75 14.86
C GLN A 239 -8.32 16.84 16.08
N SER A 240 -7.43 15.84 16.11
CA SER A 240 -7.29 14.96 17.27
C SER A 240 -6.91 15.75 18.53
N ARG A 241 -7.21 15.19 19.71
CA ARG A 241 -6.92 15.82 21.01
C ARG A 241 -5.43 16.13 21.23
N CYS A 242 -4.54 15.37 20.61
CA CYS A 242 -3.09 15.61 20.68
C CYS A 242 -2.59 16.61 19.62
N GLY A 243 -3.45 17.17 18.78
CA GLY A 243 -3.08 18.14 17.75
C GLY A 243 -2.37 17.58 16.51
N ARG A 244 -1.88 16.33 16.56
CA ARG A 244 -1.01 15.73 15.52
C ARG A 244 -1.74 15.08 14.35
N PHE A 245 -2.94 14.58 14.59
CA PHE A 245 -3.74 13.90 13.57
C PHE A 245 -4.94 14.74 13.15
N VAL A 246 -5.25 14.66 11.86
CA VAL A 246 -6.50 15.11 11.27
C VAL A 246 -7.39 13.88 11.07
N GLU A 247 -8.58 13.93 11.66
CA GLU A 247 -9.60 12.89 11.59
C GLU A 247 -10.71 13.35 10.65
N VAL A 248 -10.95 12.57 9.59
CA VAL A 248 -11.96 12.87 8.57
C VAL A 248 -12.99 11.76 8.61
N ALA A 249 -14.25 12.11 8.82
CA ALA A 249 -15.38 11.20 8.71
C ALA A 249 -16.25 11.66 7.54
N ARG A 250 -16.51 10.77 6.59
CA ARG A 250 -17.40 11.00 5.44
C ARG A 250 -18.49 9.95 5.40
N GLU A 251 -19.73 10.41 5.24
CA GLU A 251 -20.89 9.57 4.98
C GLU A 251 -21.00 9.37 3.47
N LEU A 252 -21.25 8.12 3.07
CA LEU A 252 -21.31 7.69 1.69
C LEU A 252 -22.57 6.85 1.46
N GLY A 253 -23.46 7.32 0.60
CA GLY A 253 -24.66 6.61 0.16
C GLY A 253 -24.75 6.50 -1.36
N SER A 254 -25.70 5.67 -1.82
CA SER A 254 -26.02 5.58 -3.25
C SER A 254 -26.50 6.93 -3.78
N GLY A 255 -25.97 7.35 -4.92
CA GLY A 255 -26.25 8.64 -5.56
C GLY A 255 -25.37 9.79 -5.08
N ASP A 256 -24.51 9.59 -4.07
CA ASP A 256 -23.53 10.61 -3.68
C ASP A 256 -22.45 10.76 -4.77
N THR A 257 -21.92 11.98 -4.92
CA THR A 257 -20.91 12.29 -5.94
C THR A 257 -19.50 12.20 -5.35
N LEU A 258 -18.59 11.56 -6.08
CA LEU A 258 -17.19 11.42 -5.71
C LEU A 258 -16.29 11.89 -6.85
N GLN A 259 -15.37 12.81 -6.55
CA GLN A 259 -14.33 13.21 -7.50
C GLN A 259 -13.21 12.16 -7.49
N VAL A 260 -12.89 11.66 -8.67
CA VAL A 260 -11.78 10.74 -8.91
C VAL A 260 -10.95 11.21 -10.09
N GLN A 261 -9.70 10.76 -10.16
CA GLN A 261 -8.86 10.94 -11.34
C GLN A 261 -8.60 9.61 -12.00
N LEU A 262 -8.73 9.57 -13.31
CA LEU A 262 -8.38 8.43 -14.14
C LEU A 262 -6.99 8.62 -14.75
N SER A 263 -6.21 7.54 -14.76
CA SER A 263 -4.95 7.40 -15.48
C SER A 263 -4.98 6.14 -16.37
N ALA A 264 -3.89 5.90 -17.09
CA ALA A 264 -3.69 4.68 -17.85
C ALA A 264 -2.94 3.64 -17.01
N SER A 265 -3.39 2.39 -17.03
CA SER A 265 -2.64 1.25 -16.50
C SER A 265 -2.51 0.15 -17.55
N LEU A 266 -1.44 -0.63 -17.46
CA LEU A 266 -1.25 -1.80 -18.31
C LEU A 266 -1.88 -3.01 -17.63
N GLN A 267 -2.94 -3.56 -18.21
CA GLN A 267 -3.57 -4.78 -17.72
C GLN A 267 -3.53 -5.85 -18.80
N ARG A 268 -2.86 -6.97 -18.52
CA ARG A 268 -2.69 -8.09 -19.47
C ARG A 268 -2.19 -7.65 -20.86
N GLY A 269 -1.28 -6.67 -20.89
CA GLY A 269 -0.69 -6.14 -22.12
C GLY A 269 -1.51 -5.04 -22.82
N PHE A 270 -2.69 -4.67 -22.32
CA PHE A 270 -3.50 -3.59 -22.89
C PHE A 270 -3.50 -2.36 -21.97
N LEU A 271 -3.42 -1.17 -22.57
CA LEU A 271 -3.65 0.08 -21.84
C LEU A 271 -5.15 0.23 -21.56
N VAL A 272 -5.51 0.35 -20.29
CA VAL A 272 -6.89 0.52 -19.85
C VAL A 272 -7.01 1.70 -18.89
N PRO A 273 -8.16 2.41 -18.89
CA PRO A 273 -8.46 3.43 -17.89
C PRO A 273 -8.52 2.80 -16.50
N SER A 274 -7.82 3.40 -15.54
CA SER A 274 -7.82 2.99 -14.13
C SER A 274 -7.95 4.19 -13.21
N LEU A 275 -8.54 3.97 -12.02
CA LEU A 275 -8.59 4.98 -10.98
C LEU A 275 -7.18 5.22 -10.42
N GLN A 276 -6.72 6.47 -10.47
CA GLN A 276 -5.44 6.90 -9.94
C GLN A 276 -5.59 7.58 -8.59
N LEU A 277 -6.51 8.54 -8.50
CA LEU A 277 -6.75 9.33 -7.29
C LEU A 277 -8.22 9.30 -6.90
N CYS A 278 -8.48 9.39 -5.61
CA CYS A 278 -9.82 9.54 -5.04
C CYS A 278 -9.82 10.69 -4.02
N THR A 279 -10.60 11.73 -4.28
CA THR A 279 -10.70 12.90 -3.39
C THR A 279 -11.79 12.67 -2.34
N VAL A 280 -11.37 12.44 -1.11
CA VAL A 280 -12.29 12.15 0.00
C VAL A 280 -12.74 13.40 0.74
N ALA A 281 -11.88 14.42 0.82
CA ALA A 281 -12.21 15.75 1.31
C ALA A 281 -11.31 16.79 0.61
N PRO A 282 -11.69 18.08 0.57
CA PRO A 282 -10.81 19.13 0.04
C PRO A 282 -9.45 19.12 0.74
N GLY A 283 -8.36 18.95 -0.02
CA GLY A 283 -7.00 18.82 0.51
C GLY A 283 -6.63 17.43 1.06
N LEU A 284 -7.54 16.45 1.00
CA LEU A 284 -7.26 15.05 1.27
C LEU A 284 -7.64 14.18 0.07
N THR A 285 -6.64 13.94 -0.77
CA THR A 285 -6.70 13.05 -1.93
C THR A 285 -5.93 11.77 -1.63
N LEU A 286 -6.46 10.62 -1.98
CA LEU A 286 -5.81 9.32 -1.82
C LEU A 286 -5.28 8.86 -3.18
N CYS A 287 -4.05 8.36 -3.24
CA CYS A 287 -3.53 7.73 -4.46
C CYS A 287 -3.81 6.23 -4.44
N LEU A 288 -4.80 5.81 -5.22
CA LEU A 288 -5.17 4.41 -5.36
C LEU A 288 -4.13 3.63 -6.17
N GLU A 289 -3.35 4.31 -7.01
CA GLU A 289 -2.34 3.69 -7.86
C GLU A 289 -1.28 2.94 -7.05
N HIS A 290 -0.59 3.62 -6.14
CA HIS A 290 0.45 2.97 -5.33
C HIS A 290 -0.12 2.07 -4.23
N VAL A 291 -1.37 2.29 -3.81
CA VAL A 291 -2.01 1.44 -2.80
C VAL A 291 -2.38 0.08 -3.40
N GLU A 292 -2.91 0.08 -4.62
CA GLU A 292 -3.30 -1.16 -5.30
C GLU A 292 -2.13 -1.85 -5.99
N ARG A 293 -1.17 -1.08 -6.51
CA ARG A 293 -0.03 -1.58 -7.29
C ARG A 293 1.29 -0.90 -6.86
N PRO A 294 1.74 -1.13 -5.60
CA PRO A 294 3.00 -0.56 -5.11
C PRO A 294 4.21 -1.00 -5.94
N GLY A 295 4.16 -2.22 -6.48
CA GLY A 295 5.17 -2.77 -7.39
C GLY A 295 5.41 -1.90 -8.62
N ASP A 296 4.34 -1.48 -9.30
CA ASP A 296 4.43 -0.65 -10.51
C ASP A 296 4.95 0.77 -10.20
N CYS A 297 4.75 1.25 -8.97
CA CYS A 297 5.06 2.63 -8.57
C CYS A 297 6.47 2.81 -8.00
N PHE A 298 7.00 1.80 -7.30
CA PHE A 298 8.19 1.95 -6.46
C PHE A 298 9.33 0.97 -6.79
N LEU A 299 9.21 0.18 -7.86
CA LEU A 299 10.28 -0.71 -8.30
C LEU A 299 10.88 -0.23 -9.62
N ASP A 300 12.20 -0.21 -9.67
CA ASP A 300 12.95 0.05 -10.89
C ASP A 300 13.01 -1.19 -11.81
N GLN A 301 12.90 -2.40 -11.23
CA GLN A 301 13.07 -3.67 -11.92
C GLN A 301 12.02 -4.67 -11.45
N THR A 302 11.45 -5.43 -12.40
CA THR A 302 10.53 -6.51 -12.08
C THR A 302 11.28 -7.72 -11.50
N PRO A 303 10.77 -8.35 -10.44
CA PRO A 303 11.40 -9.53 -9.87
C PRO A 303 11.51 -10.66 -10.90
N GLN A 304 12.69 -11.25 -11.02
CA GLN A 304 12.95 -12.40 -11.88
C GLN A 304 12.81 -13.70 -11.08
N PRO A 305 12.48 -14.84 -11.72
CA PRO A 305 12.43 -16.13 -11.03
C PRO A 305 13.79 -16.46 -10.38
N VAL A 306 13.74 -16.88 -9.12
CA VAL A 306 14.93 -17.25 -8.34
C VAL A 306 15.58 -18.49 -8.94
N ARG A 307 16.91 -18.46 -9.04
CA ARG A 307 17.74 -19.59 -9.47
C ARG A 307 18.36 -20.26 -8.25
N ASP A 308 18.59 -21.57 -8.34
CA ASP A 308 19.23 -22.34 -7.24
C ASP A 308 20.71 -21.98 -7.04
N HIS A 309 21.36 -21.45 -8.07
CA HIS A 309 22.76 -21.04 -8.05
C HIS A 309 22.90 -19.63 -8.62
N CYS A 310 23.73 -18.81 -7.97
CA CYS A 310 24.09 -17.48 -8.46
C CYS A 310 25.58 -17.46 -8.82
N LEU A 311 25.91 -16.88 -9.97
CA LEU A 311 27.28 -16.79 -10.46
C LEU A 311 28.13 -15.90 -9.54
N ASP A 312 27.59 -14.75 -9.14
CA ASP A 312 28.27 -13.78 -8.29
C ASP A 312 27.28 -13.05 -7.35
N VAL A 313 27.85 -12.27 -6.44
CA VAL A 313 27.08 -11.47 -5.47
C VAL A 313 26.20 -10.43 -6.19
N GLY A 314 26.65 -9.92 -7.34
CA GLY A 314 25.88 -8.98 -8.15
C GLY A 314 24.60 -9.60 -8.72
N GLU A 315 24.64 -10.85 -9.20
CA GLU A 315 23.48 -11.61 -9.67
C GLU A 315 22.53 -11.88 -8.50
N TYR A 316 23.05 -12.30 -7.34
CA TYR A 316 22.24 -12.49 -6.14
C TYR A 316 21.47 -11.21 -5.77
N SER A 317 22.16 -10.06 -5.74
CA SER A 317 21.55 -8.76 -5.45
C SER A 317 20.53 -8.32 -6.52
N ARG A 318 20.79 -8.60 -7.80
CA ARG A 318 19.84 -8.32 -8.90
C ARG A 318 18.58 -9.18 -8.82
N VAL A 319 18.68 -10.42 -8.34
CA VAL A 319 17.53 -11.32 -8.17
C VAL A 319 16.75 -10.98 -6.91
N TRP A 320 17.41 -10.91 -5.75
CA TRP A 320 16.74 -10.74 -4.45
C TRP A 320 16.39 -9.29 -4.10
N GLY A 321 17.13 -8.32 -4.65
CA GLY A 321 16.88 -6.89 -4.42
C GLY A 321 15.45 -6.46 -4.77
N PRO A 322 14.95 -6.73 -6.00
CA PRO A 322 13.58 -6.43 -6.39
C PRO A 322 12.50 -7.08 -5.50
N PHE A 323 12.71 -8.32 -5.03
CA PHE A 323 11.77 -8.96 -4.10
C PHE A 323 11.74 -8.24 -2.75
N CYS A 324 12.91 -7.90 -2.20
CA CYS A 324 13.00 -7.16 -0.93
C CYS A 324 12.32 -5.79 -1.05
N SER A 325 12.55 -5.07 -2.15
CA SER A 325 11.92 -3.79 -2.44
C SER A 325 10.40 -3.90 -2.64
N LEU A 326 9.91 -4.96 -3.31
CA LEU A 326 8.47 -5.20 -3.48
C LEU A 326 7.76 -5.41 -2.13
N GLU A 327 8.37 -6.22 -1.29
CA GLU A 327 7.84 -6.51 0.04
C GLU A 327 7.89 -5.26 0.93
N SER A 328 8.99 -4.50 0.87
CA SER A 328 9.16 -3.21 1.56
C SER A 328 8.09 -2.19 1.16
N ALA A 329 7.84 -2.03 -0.14
CA ALA A 329 6.79 -1.15 -0.66
C ALA A 329 5.39 -1.60 -0.22
N THR A 330 5.12 -2.90 -0.29
CA THR A 330 3.83 -3.48 0.12
C THR A 330 3.60 -3.31 1.63
N SER A 331 4.63 -3.55 2.45
CA SER A 331 4.60 -3.38 3.90
C SER A 331 4.38 -1.91 4.29
N ALA A 332 5.06 -0.97 3.63
CA ALA A 332 4.92 0.46 3.88
C ALA A 332 3.48 0.95 3.60
N VAL A 333 2.89 0.53 2.49
CA VAL A 333 1.49 0.84 2.15
C VAL A 333 0.52 0.19 3.12
N SER A 334 0.77 -1.07 3.50
CA SER A 334 -0.10 -1.85 4.39
C SER A 334 -0.13 -1.30 5.81
N GLU A 335 0.96 -0.66 6.28
CA GLU A 335 0.97 -0.02 7.60
C GLU A 335 -0.06 1.11 7.72
N SER A 336 -0.42 1.75 6.60
CA SER A 336 -1.46 2.78 6.52
C SER A 336 -1.21 3.98 7.44
N ASP A 337 0.06 4.35 7.66
CA ASP A 337 0.48 5.52 8.45
C ASP A 337 1.29 6.57 7.66
N PRO A 338 0.78 7.07 6.52
CA PRO A 338 1.47 8.08 5.72
C PRO A 338 1.54 9.43 6.44
N VAL A 339 2.59 10.20 6.13
CA VAL A 339 2.72 11.61 6.51
C VAL A 339 2.50 12.48 5.27
N MET A 340 1.48 13.32 5.29
CA MET A 340 1.18 14.27 4.22
C MET A 340 1.87 15.60 4.51
N LEU A 341 2.81 16.00 3.67
CA LEU A 341 3.46 17.29 3.68
C LEU A 341 2.85 18.19 2.60
N GLN A 342 2.25 19.30 3.01
CA GLN A 342 1.66 20.30 2.12
C GLN A 342 2.59 21.50 1.97
N HIS A 343 2.46 22.19 0.84
CA HIS A 343 3.19 23.42 0.52
C HIS A 343 4.71 23.21 0.46
N VAL A 344 5.15 22.05 -0.03
CA VAL A 344 6.57 21.69 -0.12
C VAL A 344 7.15 22.29 -1.39
N SER A 345 8.19 23.12 -1.26
CA SER A 345 8.95 23.63 -2.41
C SER A 345 9.99 22.58 -2.83
N VAL A 346 9.95 22.18 -4.11
CA VAL A 346 10.88 21.20 -4.68
C VAL A 346 11.83 21.90 -5.66
N SER A 347 13.13 21.62 -5.50
CA SER A 347 14.19 22.04 -6.41
C SER A 347 14.59 20.87 -7.30
N TRP A 348 14.40 21.00 -8.62
CA TRP A 348 14.74 19.98 -9.62
C TRP A 348 16.16 20.14 -10.17
N ASP A 349 16.87 19.03 -10.41
CA ASP A 349 18.19 19.06 -11.06
C ASP A 349 18.04 19.20 -12.59
N ALA A 350 18.29 20.40 -13.11
CA ALA A 350 18.16 20.72 -14.52
C ALA A 350 19.04 19.85 -15.44
N LYS A 351 20.23 19.43 -14.99
CA LYS A 351 21.14 18.62 -15.81
C LYS A 351 20.62 17.21 -15.99
N ARG A 352 20.09 16.61 -14.92
CA ARG A 352 19.51 15.25 -14.94
C ARG A 352 18.14 15.21 -15.59
N VAL A 353 17.33 16.26 -15.42
CA VAL A 353 16.05 16.40 -16.13
C VAL A 353 16.27 16.41 -17.64
N ALA A 354 17.32 17.07 -18.13
CA ALA A 354 17.69 17.04 -19.56
C ALA A 354 18.09 15.63 -20.05
N GLN A 355 18.52 14.74 -19.15
CA GLN A 355 18.85 13.34 -19.43
C GLN A 355 17.63 12.41 -19.27
N GLY A 356 16.44 12.95 -19.00
CA GLY A 356 15.20 12.18 -18.79
C GLY A 356 15.05 11.58 -17.38
N GLN A 357 15.94 11.93 -16.44
CA GLN A 357 15.85 11.49 -15.05
C GLN A 357 15.37 12.64 -14.15
N LEU A 358 14.16 12.51 -13.62
CA LEU A 358 13.60 13.47 -12.66
C LEU A 358 14.17 13.21 -11.27
N GLN A 359 15.19 13.99 -10.91
CA GLN A 359 15.75 14.04 -9.58
C GLN A 359 15.49 15.41 -8.97
N GLY A 360 15.11 15.44 -7.70
CA GLY A 360 14.81 16.66 -6.99
C GLY A 360 15.25 16.61 -5.54
N SER A 361 15.10 17.77 -4.88
CA SER A 361 15.28 17.87 -3.44
C SER A 361 14.33 18.88 -2.81
N PHE A 362 14.00 18.67 -1.55
CA PHE A 362 13.25 19.62 -0.72
C PHE A 362 13.90 19.74 0.65
N CYS A 363 13.68 20.85 1.36
CA CYS A 363 14.25 21.07 2.69
C CYS A 363 13.18 20.99 3.77
N LEU A 364 13.53 20.40 4.90
CA LEU A 364 12.72 20.40 6.12
C LEU A 364 13.49 21.10 7.24
N GLU A 365 12.87 22.12 7.83
CA GLU A 365 13.45 22.87 8.93
C GLU A 365 13.59 22.01 10.20
N PRO A 366 14.68 22.16 10.99
CA PRO A 366 14.88 21.35 12.20
C PRO A 366 13.78 21.59 13.25
N SER A 367 13.28 22.83 13.36
CA SER A 367 12.16 23.20 14.23
C SER A 367 10.85 22.51 13.84
N PHE A 368 10.57 22.39 12.54
CA PHE A 368 9.41 21.65 12.04
C PHE A 368 9.51 20.15 12.41
N LEU A 369 10.72 19.59 12.29
CA LEU A 369 10.97 18.18 12.59
C LEU A 369 10.84 17.87 14.09
N SER A 370 11.40 18.73 14.96
CA SER A 370 11.34 18.55 16.41
C SER A 370 9.92 18.74 16.98
N GLU A 371 9.11 19.64 16.43
CA GLU A 371 7.75 19.89 16.92
C GLU A 371 6.71 18.91 16.38
N ARG A 372 6.81 18.54 15.10
CA ARG A 372 5.71 17.88 14.37
C ARG A 372 6.04 16.49 13.85
N CYS A 373 7.32 16.13 13.77
CA CYS A 373 7.80 14.89 13.17
C CYS A 373 8.89 14.17 13.99
N THR A 374 8.77 14.16 15.32
CA THR A 374 9.71 13.49 16.24
C THR A 374 9.96 12.02 15.91
N ASP A 375 8.96 11.37 15.30
CA ASP A 375 8.92 9.92 15.07
C ASP A 375 9.39 9.51 13.66
N LEU A 376 9.74 10.48 12.78
CA LEU A 376 10.28 10.17 11.46
C LEU A 376 11.76 9.76 11.60
N THR A 377 12.03 8.46 11.70
CA THR A 377 13.39 7.95 11.47
C THR A 377 13.80 8.29 10.04
N PHE A 378 14.79 9.17 9.91
CA PHE A 378 15.41 9.52 8.64
C PHE A 378 16.03 8.25 8.04
N GLY A 379 15.41 7.77 6.98
CA GLY A 379 15.78 6.55 6.27
C GLY A 379 15.22 6.61 4.86
N PRO A 380 15.41 5.56 4.05
CA PRO A 380 14.81 5.49 2.73
C PRO A 380 13.28 5.54 2.84
N TRP A 381 12.65 6.54 2.25
CA TRP A 381 11.21 6.74 2.19
C TRP A 381 10.71 6.58 0.75
N TYR A 382 9.52 5.99 0.61
CA TYR A 382 8.76 6.10 -0.62
C TYR A 382 7.97 7.41 -0.60
N LEU A 383 7.90 8.07 -1.76
CA LEU A 383 7.25 9.36 -1.92
C LEU A 383 6.16 9.26 -2.99
N CYS A 384 4.98 9.81 -2.72
CA CYS A 384 3.98 10.13 -3.73
C CYS A 384 3.83 11.66 -3.80
N ILE A 385 4.39 12.26 -4.85
CA ILE A 385 4.48 13.70 -5.06
C ILE A 385 3.34 14.13 -5.98
N ARG A 386 2.62 15.19 -5.59
CA ARG A 386 1.43 15.67 -6.29
C ARG A 386 1.47 17.16 -6.51
N LEU A 387 1.08 17.57 -7.72
CA LEU A 387 0.79 18.96 -8.07
C LEU A 387 -0.68 19.05 -8.50
N GLU A 388 -1.51 19.61 -7.61
CA GLU A 388 -2.95 19.76 -7.81
C GLU A 388 -3.27 21.03 -8.62
N GLY A 389 -4.41 21.06 -9.31
CA GLY A 389 -4.94 22.27 -9.96
C GLY A 389 -4.37 22.60 -11.34
N LEU A 390 -3.78 21.63 -12.04
CA LEU A 390 -3.30 21.84 -13.41
C LEU A 390 -4.47 21.95 -14.38
N PRO A 391 -4.45 22.90 -15.34
CA PRO A 391 -5.56 23.10 -16.26
C PRO A 391 -5.68 21.95 -17.27
N ALA A 392 -6.89 21.44 -17.48
CA ALA A 392 -7.23 20.43 -18.47
C ALA A 392 -8.11 21.04 -19.58
N PRO A 393 -7.53 21.65 -20.64
CA PRO A 393 -8.34 22.16 -21.75
C PRO A 393 -9.16 21.04 -22.40
N HIS A 394 -10.45 21.30 -22.62
CA HIS A 394 -11.39 20.35 -23.24
C HIS A 394 -10.94 20.01 -24.67
N LEU A 395 -10.56 18.75 -24.92
CA LEU A 395 -10.08 18.29 -26.23
C LEU A 395 -11.22 17.94 -27.21
N ALA A 396 -12.47 17.84 -26.72
CA ALA A 396 -13.64 17.60 -27.56
C ALA A 396 -14.90 18.19 -26.91
N ALA A 397 -15.75 18.83 -27.71
CA ALA A 397 -17.07 19.27 -27.28
C ALA A 397 -17.95 18.05 -26.94
N PRO A 398 -18.61 17.99 -25.77
CA PRO A 398 -19.69 17.05 -25.53
C PRO A 398 -20.77 17.15 -26.61
N PRO A 399 -21.60 16.11 -26.82
CA PRO A 399 -22.72 16.16 -27.76
C PRO A 399 -23.72 17.30 -27.46
N CYS A 400 -23.76 17.81 -26.22
CA CYS A 400 -24.55 18.98 -25.81
C CYS A 400 -23.81 20.33 -25.97
N GLY A 401 -22.70 20.36 -26.72
CA GLY A 401 -21.82 21.52 -26.87
C GLY A 401 -20.75 21.65 -25.78
N PRO A 402 -19.67 22.43 -26.02
CA PRO A 402 -18.52 22.60 -25.11
C PRO A 402 -18.87 23.21 -23.73
N LEU A 403 -20.11 23.64 -23.51
CA LEU A 403 -20.52 24.42 -22.34
C LEU A 403 -21.05 23.61 -21.14
N LEU A 404 -21.32 22.31 -21.28
CA LEU A 404 -22.01 21.50 -20.25
C LEU A 404 -21.24 20.22 -19.90
N SER A 405 -19.97 20.34 -19.53
CA SER A 405 -19.21 19.23 -18.93
C SER A 405 -19.51 19.11 -17.43
N ILE A 406 -19.74 17.89 -16.94
CA ILE A 406 -19.85 17.62 -15.49
C ILE A 406 -18.47 17.46 -14.83
N ASP A 407 -17.44 17.20 -15.62
CA ASP A 407 -16.12 16.86 -15.12
C ASP A 407 -15.31 18.11 -14.75
N PRO A 408 -14.44 18.03 -13.71
CA PRO A 408 -13.57 19.14 -13.35
C PRO A 408 -12.65 19.55 -14.49
N ASP A 409 -12.39 20.85 -14.59
CA ASP A 409 -11.49 21.49 -15.55
C ASP A 409 -10.00 21.40 -15.17
N THR A 410 -9.70 20.76 -14.03
CA THR A 410 -8.35 20.59 -13.52
C THR A 410 -8.02 19.13 -13.28
N TYR A 411 -6.73 18.80 -13.35
CA TYR A 411 -6.19 17.50 -13.00
C TYR A 411 -4.99 17.66 -12.05
N THR A 412 -4.59 16.56 -11.45
CA THR A 412 -3.45 16.47 -10.53
C THR A 412 -2.34 15.68 -11.22
N TRP A 413 -1.15 16.25 -11.29
CA TRP A 413 0.03 15.49 -11.68
C TRP A 413 0.51 14.67 -10.50
N VAL A 414 0.89 13.41 -10.75
CA VAL A 414 1.31 12.45 -9.72
C VAL A 414 2.60 11.77 -10.17
N ALA A 415 3.56 11.70 -9.26
CA ALA A 415 4.80 10.96 -9.43
C ALA A 415 5.13 10.16 -8.18
N HIS A 416 5.73 8.99 -8.36
CA HIS A 416 6.17 8.10 -7.29
C HIS A 416 7.69 7.97 -7.33
N GLY A 417 8.32 8.07 -6.17
CA GLY A 417 9.77 8.11 -6.08
C GLY A 417 10.32 7.56 -4.78
N LEU A 418 11.64 7.51 -4.69
CA LEU A 418 12.39 7.02 -3.55
C LEU A 418 13.45 8.05 -3.14
N THR A 419 13.63 8.25 -1.84
CA THR A 419 14.73 9.06 -1.33
C THR A 419 16.07 8.34 -1.45
N THR A 420 17.14 9.05 -1.81
CA THR A 420 18.49 8.48 -1.87
C THR A 420 19.13 8.39 -0.48
N HIS A 421 19.99 7.39 -0.27
CA HIS A 421 20.76 7.27 0.97
C HIS A 421 21.71 8.46 1.15
N TRP A 422 21.82 8.92 2.39
CA TRP A 422 22.80 9.90 2.83
C TRP A 422 24.14 9.20 3.08
N ASP A 423 25.11 9.41 2.21
CA ASP A 423 26.49 9.11 2.55
C ASP A 423 26.93 10.06 3.66
N THR A 424 27.01 9.51 4.87
CA THR A 424 27.49 10.22 6.05
C THR A 424 29.01 10.08 6.08
N GLU A 425 29.70 10.77 5.18
CA GLU A 425 31.18 10.91 5.21
C GLU A 425 31.63 12.25 5.79
N GLU A 426 30.74 13.08 6.35
CA GLU A 426 31.14 14.35 6.98
C GLU A 426 30.56 14.51 8.40
N GLY A 427 31.45 14.34 9.38
CA GLY A 427 31.45 15.04 10.68
C GLY A 427 30.20 14.91 11.57
N ARG A 428 30.24 14.01 12.56
CA ARG A 428 29.19 13.84 13.59
C ARG A 428 29.13 14.94 14.67
N ALA A 429 29.68 16.13 14.47
CA ALA A 429 29.85 17.09 15.58
C ALA A 429 28.97 18.35 15.57
N ASP A 430 28.37 18.79 14.46
CA ASP A 430 27.69 20.12 14.41
C ASP A 430 26.40 20.15 13.54
N ARG A 431 25.39 19.31 13.84
CA ARG A 431 24.19 19.15 12.95
C ARG A 431 22.83 19.51 13.55
N GLN A 432 22.74 20.23 14.67
CA GLN A 432 21.43 20.61 15.23
C GLN A 432 20.76 21.82 14.55
N GLU A 433 21.50 22.63 13.79
CA GLU A 433 20.98 23.92 13.27
C GLU A 433 20.84 24.03 11.74
N ILE A 434 21.28 23.03 10.96
CA ILE A 434 21.22 23.12 9.48
C ILE A 434 19.90 22.51 8.95
N PRO A 435 19.15 23.21 8.09
CA PRO A 435 17.97 22.65 7.43
C PRO A 435 18.34 21.38 6.67
N ARG A 436 17.59 20.31 6.92
CA ARG A 436 17.86 19.01 6.32
C ARG A 436 17.26 19.00 4.93
N GLN A 437 18.12 19.09 3.92
CA GLN A 437 17.76 18.80 2.54
C GLN A 437 17.34 17.32 2.44
N VAL A 438 16.51 16.95 1.48
CA VAL A 438 16.07 15.57 1.19
C VAL A 438 16.14 15.35 -0.29
N HIS A 439 17.04 14.48 -0.73
CA HIS A 439 17.20 14.13 -2.15
C HIS A 439 16.37 12.90 -2.51
N PHE A 440 15.75 12.94 -3.67
CA PHE A 440 14.92 11.84 -4.17
C PHE A 440 14.97 11.76 -5.69
N PHE A 441 14.64 10.59 -6.22
CA PHE A 441 14.46 10.37 -7.65
C PHE A 441 13.06 9.79 -7.91
N ILE A 442 12.50 10.14 -9.07
CA ILE A 442 11.21 9.62 -9.52
C ILE A 442 11.44 8.29 -10.23
N GLN A 443 10.68 7.27 -9.82
CA GLN A 443 10.71 5.93 -10.41
C GLN A 443 9.57 5.72 -11.39
N HIS A 444 8.38 6.23 -11.05
CA HIS A 444 7.19 6.02 -11.87
C HIS A 444 6.35 7.29 -11.98
N MET A 445 5.82 7.49 -13.18
CA MET A 445 4.84 8.53 -13.51
C MET A 445 3.83 7.95 -14.49
N ALA A 446 2.54 8.18 -14.22
CA ALA A 446 1.48 7.73 -15.13
C ALA A 446 1.44 8.55 -16.43
N VAL A 447 2.06 9.74 -16.44
CA VAL A 447 2.15 10.63 -17.61
C VAL A 447 3.48 10.50 -18.30
N GLU A 448 3.47 10.51 -19.64
CA GLU A 448 4.71 10.42 -20.43
C GLU A 448 5.54 11.71 -20.41
N LYS A 449 4.87 12.86 -20.41
CA LYS A 449 5.53 14.18 -20.42
C LYS A 449 5.26 14.91 -19.12
N VAL A 450 6.31 15.46 -18.53
CA VAL A 450 6.23 16.33 -17.36
C VAL A 450 5.62 17.66 -17.78
N PRO A 451 4.53 18.13 -17.15
CA PRO A 451 4.00 19.47 -17.38
C PRO A 451 5.05 20.54 -17.04
N GLU A 452 5.10 21.63 -17.81
CA GLU A 452 6.05 22.72 -17.57
C GLU A 452 5.86 23.35 -16.18
N GLU A 453 4.61 23.41 -15.69
CA GLU A 453 4.25 23.87 -14.35
C GLU A 453 5.02 23.14 -13.25
N VAL A 454 5.30 21.84 -13.42
CA VAL A 454 6.04 21.04 -12.44
C VAL A 454 7.49 21.51 -12.30
N LEU A 455 8.09 21.96 -13.40
CA LEU A 455 9.49 22.39 -13.44
C LEU A 455 9.68 23.87 -13.09
N ARG A 456 8.59 24.63 -12.93
CA ARG A 456 8.67 26.06 -12.58
C ARG A 456 9.24 26.24 -11.17
N PRO A 457 10.26 27.11 -10.98
CA PRO A 457 10.77 27.44 -9.66
C PRO A 457 9.67 27.99 -8.74
N GLY A 458 9.71 27.63 -7.46
CA GLY A 458 8.71 28.08 -6.47
C GLY A 458 7.38 27.33 -6.50
N THR A 459 7.23 26.33 -7.39
CA THR A 459 6.06 25.45 -7.41
C THR A 459 5.97 24.65 -6.11
N GLN A 460 4.77 24.60 -5.55
CA GLN A 460 4.50 23.94 -4.28
C GLN A 460 3.77 22.61 -4.52
N PHE A 461 4.27 21.57 -3.88
CA PHE A 461 3.77 20.21 -4.01
C PHE A 461 3.12 19.74 -2.71
N THR A 462 2.25 18.75 -2.86
CA THR A 462 1.83 17.89 -1.75
C THR A 462 2.58 16.58 -1.85
N ILE A 463 3.33 16.21 -0.81
CA ILE A 463 4.13 14.99 -0.77
C ILE A 463 3.57 14.08 0.30
N GLU A 464 3.13 12.89 -0.11
CA GLU A 464 2.84 11.79 0.80
C GLU A 464 4.11 10.97 1.02
N VAL A 465 4.58 10.95 2.28
CA VAL A 465 5.76 10.21 2.71
C VAL A 465 5.30 8.88 3.33
N LEU A 466 5.82 7.79 2.76
CA LEU A 466 5.58 6.42 3.16
C LEU A 466 6.89 5.85 3.73
N PRO A 467 7.08 5.85 5.07
CA PRO A 467 8.31 5.38 5.67
C PRO A 467 8.45 3.86 5.52
N LYS A 468 9.63 3.42 5.05
CA LYS A 468 9.98 1.99 5.07
C LYS A 468 10.03 1.49 6.51
N GLN A 469 9.59 0.25 6.70
CA GLN A 469 9.63 -0.38 8.01
C GLN A 469 11.06 -0.84 8.32
N LEU A 470 11.49 -0.72 9.57
CA LEU A 470 12.84 -1.09 10.00
C LEU A 470 13.25 -2.54 9.63
N PRO A 471 12.37 -3.56 9.75
CA PRO A 471 12.70 -4.92 9.30
C PRO A 471 13.01 -4.99 7.80
N ASP A 472 12.26 -4.26 6.98
CA ASP A 472 12.46 -4.22 5.53
C ASP A 472 13.76 -3.50 5.16
N ILE A 473 14.07 -2.39 5.83
CA ILE A 473 15.36 -1.69 5.66
C ILE A 473 16.53 -2.63 5.97
N ARG A 474 16.45 -3.38 7.08
CA ARG A 474 17.50 -4.34 7.48
C ARG A 474 17.64 -5.49 6.49
N LYS A 475 16.53 -5.96 5.92
CA LYS A 475 16.51 -7.00 4.88
C LYS A 475 17.17 -6.53 3.59
N GLU A 476 16.81 -5.34 3.09
CA GLU A 476 17.45 -4.72 1.92
C GLU A 476 18.95 -4.50 2.16
N GLU A 477 19.32 -4.00 3.35
CA GLU A 477 20.71 -3.82 3.75
C GLU A 477 21.49 -5.14 3.80
N ALA A 478 20.87 -6.23 4.28
CA ALA A 478 21.51 -7.54 4.35
C ALA A 478 21.87 -8.08 2.95
N VAL A 479 21.02 -7.83 1.95
CA VAL A 479 21.32 -8.15 0.55
C VAL A 479 22.46 -7.26 0.03
N ARG A 480 22.41 -5.95 0.28
CA ARG A 480 23.44 -5.01 -0.18
C ARG A 480 24.82 -5.28 0.42
N ARG A 481 24.87 -5.64 1.70
CA ARG A 481 26.11 -5.96 2.44
C ARG A 481 26.64 -7.37 2.18
N LEU A 482 26.04 -8.14 1.27
CA LEU A 482 26.53 -9.47 0.93
C LEU A 482 27.97 -9.41 0.37
N GLU A 483 28.33 -8.34 -0.32
CA GLU A 483 29.69 -8.13 -0.86
C GLU A 483 30.77 -8.05 0.22
N SER A 484 30.44 -7.50 1.39
CA SER A 484 31.34 -7.38 2.54
C SER A 484 31.14 -8.49 3.58
N ALA A 485 30.30 -9.49 3.28
CA ALA A 485 30.01 -10.59 4.19
C ALA A 485 31.13 -11.65 4.23
N SER A 486 31.09 -12.53 5.24
CA SER A 486 32.08 -13.61 5.35
C SER A 486 32.02 -14.58 4.17
N PRO A 487 33.14 -15.24 3.80
CA PRO A 487 33.16 -16.22 2.71
C PRO A 487 32.14 -17.35 2.87
N LEU A 488 31.78 -17.70 4.11
CA LEU A 488 30.74 -18.69 4.41
C LEU A 488 29.37 -18.22 3.93
N VAL A 489 28.99 -16.99 4.29
CA VAL A 489 27.70 -16.38 3.92
C VAL A 489 27.60 -16.23 2.41
N VAL A 490 28.66 -15.73 1.77
CA VAL A 490 28.74 -15.63 0.31
C VAL A 490 28.60 -17.00 -0.35
N SER A 491 29.29 -18.04 0.17
CA SER A 491 29.17 -19.38 -0.40
C SER A 491 27.76 -19.94 -0.30
N ILE A 492 27.08 -19.76 0.84
CA ILE A 492 25.70 -20.18 1.05
C ILE A 492 24.76 -19.44 0.09
N ALA A 493 24.86 -18.10 0.03
CA ALA A 493 24.01 -17.28 -0.81
C ALA A 493 24.14 -17.61 -2.31
N LEU A 494 25.34 -17.94 -2.77
CA LEU A 494 25.61 -18.27 -4.17
C LEU A 494 25.35 -19.74 -4.53
N GLY A 495 25.00 -20.60 -3.57
CA GLY A 495 24.86 -22.03 -3.78
C GLY A 495 26.21 -22.75 -4.04
N ARG A 496 27.31 -22.19 -3.53
CA ARG A 496 28.66 -22.75 -3.68
C ARG A 496 29.01 -23.71 -2.53
N PRO A 497 29.97 -24.63 -2.72
CA PRO A 497 30.42 -25.52 -1.66
C PRO A 497 30.89 -24.76 -0.42
N VAL A 498 30.36 -25.14 0.75
CA VAL A 498 30.75 -24.54 2.03
C VAL A 498 32.17 -25.01 2.41
N PRO A 499 33.08 -24.09 2.80
CA PRO A 499 34.41 -24.47 3.24
C PRO A 499 34.38 -25.44 4.44
N PRO A 500 35.26 -26.46 4.50
CA PRO A 500 35.30 -27.39 5.63
C PRO A 500 35.72 -26.68 6.93
N LEU A 501 35.25 -27.21 8.06
CA LEU A 501 35.68 -26.76 9.39
C LEU A 501 37.12 -27.27 9.63
N GLY A 502 38.07 -26.38 9.83
CA GLY A 502 39.49 -26.73 10.04
C GLY A 502 39.89 -26.95 11.50
N THR A 503 38.94 -26.89 12.45
CA THR A 503 39.22 -26.91 13.89
C THR A 503 38.57 -28.14 14.52
N TYR A 504 39.39 -28.98 15.16
CA TYR A 504 38.94 -30.15 15.91
C TYR A 504 38.74 -29.77 17.38
N SER A 505 37.52 -29.87 17.91
CA SER A 505 37.26 -29.72 19.35
C SER A 505 37.26 -31.09 20.02
N ARG A 506 37.86 -31.17 21.22
CA ARG A 506 37.85 -32.38 22.06
C ARG A 506 36.44 -32.83 22.43
N LEU A 507 35.46 -31.91 22.36
CA LEU A 507 34.05 -32.20 22.57
C LEU A 507 33.47 -33.24 21.57
N LEU A 508 34.10 -33.42 20.41
CA LEU A 508 33.65 -34.38 19.39
C LEU A 508 33.94 -35.85 19.76
N GLU A 509 34.80 -36.10 20.74
CA GLU A 509 35.10 -37.43 21.27
C GLU A 509 33.95 -38.00 22.11
N LYS A 510 32.97 -37.17 22.48
CA LYS A 510 31.81 -37.59 23.27
C LYS A 510 30.83 -38.45 22.44
N GLN A 511 30.38 -39.54 23.06
CA GLN A 511 29.36 -40.43 22.48
C GLN A 511 27.95 -39.82 22.56
N THR A 512 27.61 -39.16 23.67
CA THR A 512 26.34 -38.44 23.88
C THR A 512 26.58 -36.98 24.25
N PHE A 513 25.65 -36.12 23.84
CA PHE A 513 25.66 -34.67 24.05
C PHE A 513 24.58 -34.24 25.05
N ASP A 514 24.35 -35.08 26.08
CA ASP A 514 23.41 -34.79 27.17
C ASP A 514 23.96 -33.71 28.09
N LEU A 515 23.08 -32.85 28.61
CA LEU A 515 23.50 -31.74 29.46
C LEU A 515 23.83 -32.23 30.88
N PRO A 516 24.95 -31.79 31.49
CA PRO A 516 25.31 -32.18 32.84
C PRO A 516 24.22 -31.80 33.86
N GLY A 517 23.58 -32.79 34.49
CA GLY A 517 22.47 -32.55 35.45
C GLY A 517 21.18 -32.04 34.81
N GLY A 518 20.95 -32.29 33.52
CA GLY A 518 19.67 -32.01 32.84
C GLY A 518 18.74 -33.23 32.86
N GLY A 519 17.42 -33.00 32.97
CA GLY A 519 16.40 -34.05 33.01
C GLY A 519 16.00 -34.65 31.65
N HIS A 520 16.67 -34.27 30.56
CA HIS A 520 16.33 -34.70 29.20
C HIS A 520 17.54 -35.32 28.49
N THR A 521 17.41 -36.60 28.13
CA THR A 521 18.37 -37.34 27.32
C THR A 521 18.03 -37.21 25.84
N LEU A 522 19.02 -36.88 25.01
CA LEU A 522 18.84 -36.79 23.56
C LEU A 522 18.74 -38.19 22.95
N ASN A 523 17.82 -38.37 21.99
CA ASN A 523 17.79 -39.60 21.21
C ASN A 523 18.94 -39.67 20.19
N SER A 524 19.07 -40.79 19.48
CA SER A 524 20.17 -41.02 18.52
C SER A 524 20.19 -40.01 17.36
N SER A 525 19.02 -39.60 16.85
CA SER A 525 18.91 -38.60 15.78
C SER A 525 19.29 -37.19 16.26
N GLN A 526 18.89 -36.81 17.47
CA GLN A 526 19.20 -35.52 18.07
C GLN A 526 20.69 -35.41 18.41
N ASN A 527 21.29 -36.46 18.98
CA ASN A 527 22.73 -36.53 19.20
C ASN A 527 23.52 -36.39 17.89
N ARG A 528 23.04 -37.02 16.81
CA ARG A 528 23.64 -36.87 15.47
C ARG A 528 23.54 -35.43 14.94
N ALA A 529 22.42 -34.76 15.19
CA ALA A 529 22.22 -33.36 14.80
C ALA A 529 23.17 -32.41 15.55
N VAL A 530 23.30 -32.57 16.88
CA VAL A 530 24.26 -31.78 17.69
C VAL A 530 25.70 -32.04 17.25
N ARG A 531 26.07 -33.31 17.02
CA ARG A 531 27.39 -33.68 16.51
C ARG A 531 27.67 -33.02 15.16
N ALA A 532 26.72 -33.08 14.22
CA ALA A 532 26.87 -32.48 12.91
C ALA A 532 27.04 -30.96 12.99
N ALA A 533 26.29 -30.28 13.87
CA ALA A 533 26.41 -28.85 14.10
C ALA A 533 27.77 -28.42 14.66
N LEU A 534 28.40 -29.26 15.49
CA LEU A 534 29.76 -29.01 16.02
C LEU A 534 30.86 -29.33 14.99
N GLN A 535 30.61 -30.23 14.03
CA GLN A 535 31.59 -30.67 13.03
C GLN A 535 31.62 -29.81 11.77
N LYS A 536 30.52 -29.16 11.40
CA LYS A 536 30.35 -28.45 10.13
C LYS A 536 30.17 -26.96 10.34
N ARG A 537 30.71 -26.12 9.44
CA ARG A 537 30.49 -24.66 9.42
C ARG A 537 29.04 -24.27 9.16
N PHE A 538 28.30 -25.12 8.45
CA PHE A 538 26.89 -24.93 8.14
C PHE A 538 26.15 -26.26 8.26
N THR A 539 25.03 -26.26 8.99
CA THR A 539 24.20 -27.45 9.20
C THR A 539 22.73 -27.04 9.13
N VAL A 540 21.97 -27.73 8.29
CA VAL A 540 20.51 -27.61 8.24
C VAL A 540 19.92 -28.76 9.05
N ILE A 541 19.11 -28.44 10.06
CA ILE A 541 18.45 -29.43 10.92
C ILE A 541 16.95 -29.34 10.64
N GLN A 542 16.40 -30.39 10.02
CA GLN A 542 14.97 -30.50 9.75
C GLN A 542 14.31 -31.43 10.76
N GLY A 543 13.11 -31.07 11.22
CA GLY A 543 12.32 -31.92 12.10
C GLY A 543 10.83 -31.59 12.04
N PRO A 544 9.94 -32.59 11.96
CA PRO A 544 8.49 -32.40 12.10
C PRO A 544 8.08 -31.71 13.42
N PRO A 545 6.83 -31.23 13.54
CA PRO A 545 6.30 -30.76 14.82
C PRO A 545 6.46 -31.83 15.92
N GLY A 546 6.80 -31.41 17.14
CA GLY A 546 6.96 -32.32 18.29
C GLY A 546 8.30 -33.07 18.39
N THR A 547 9.21 -32.99 17.41
CA THR A 547 10.51 -33.73 17.45
C THR A 547 11.59 -33.13 18.35
N GLY A 548 11.23 -32.14 19.19
CA GLY A 548 12.16 -31.53 20.14
C GLY A 548 13.21 -30.58 19.53
N LYS A 549 12.93 -29.96 18.37
CA LYS A 549 13.85 -29.00 17.71
C LYS A 549 14.40 -27.93 18.66
N THR A 550 13.55 -27.36 19.51
CA THR A 550 13.97 -26.34 20.49
C THR A 550 14.89 -26.89 21.56
N VAL A 551 14.68 -28.15 21.98
CA VAL A 551 15.59 -28.85 22.91
C VAL A 551 16.93 -29.07 22.24
N VAL A 552 16.95 -29.54 20.99
CA VAL A 552 18.20 -29.67 20.22
C VAL A 552 18.92 -28.32 20.09
N GLY A 553 18.20 -27.24 19.79
CA GLY A 553 18.75 -25.88 19.74
C GLY A 553 19.39 -25.45 21.06
N PHE A 554 18.76 -25.76 22.19
CA PHE A 554 19.32 -25.48 23.53
C PHE A 554 20.62 -26.25 23.78
N HIS A 555 20.69 -27.53 23.42
CA HIS A 555 21.92 -28.32 23.53
C HIS A 555 23.02 -27.77 22.61
N ILE A 556 22.70 -27.36 21.38
CA ILE A 556 23.68 -26.75 20.45
C ILE A 556 24.27 -25.47 21.06
N VAL A 557 23.43 -24.57 21.59
CA VAL A 557 23.89 -23.34 22.25
C VAL A 557 24.83 -23.65 23.43
N PHE A 558 24.47 -24.62 24.26
CA PHE A 558 25.33 -25.02 25.38
C PHE A 558 26.69 -25.57 24.93
N TRP A 559 26.71 -26.46 23.95
CA TRP A 559 27.97 -27.06 23.47
C TRP A 559 28.83 -26.08 22.66
N PHE A 560 28.22 -25.14 21.93
CA PHE A 560 28.94 -24.01 21.35
C PHE A 560 29.58 -23.13 22.43
N HIS A 561 28.89 -22.90 23.55
CA HIS A 561 29.46 -22.14 24.65
C HIS A 561 30.68 -22.84 25.24
N LYS A 562 30.59 -24.16 25.48
CA LYS A 562 31.74 -24.97 25.94
C LYS A 562 32.89 -24.99 24.93
N SER A 563 32.59 -25.09 23.64
CA SER A 563 33.61 -25.03 22.59
C SER A 563 34.33 -23.67 22.57
N ASN A 564 33.59 -22.59 22.79
CA ASN A 564 34.15 -21.24 22.88
C ASN A 564 35.04 -21.09 24.13
N GLU A 565 34.65 -21.68 25.27
CA GLU A 565 35.48 -21.71 26.48
C GLU A 565 36.79 -22.48 26.27
N GLU A 566 36.76 -23.65 25.61
CA GLU A 566 37.95 -24.43 25.25
C GLU A 566 38.92 -23.64 24.37
N GLN A 567 38.40 -22.92 23.37
CA GLN A 567 39.20 -22.12 22.44
C GLN A 567 39.79 -20.88 23.13
N ALA A 568 39.04 -20.23 24.01
CA ALA A 568 39.54 -19.10 24.80
C ALA A 568 40.68 -19.50 25.75
N MET A 569 40.62 -20.71 26.32
CA MET A 569 41.69 -21.28 27.15
C MET A 569 42.93 -21.65 26.31
N ALA A 570 42.74 -22.10 25.07
CA ALA A 570 43.82 -22.51 24.17
C ALA A 570 44.64 -21.35 23.57
N TRP A 571 44.07 -20.15 23.47
CA TRP A 571 44.70 -19.01 22.79
C TRP A 571 45.61 -18.16 23.67
N GLY A 572 45.67 -18.39 24.99
CA GLY A 572 46.45 -17.56 25.91
C GLY A 572 45.96 -16.10 25.96
N ALA A 573 46.15 -15.40 27.07
CA ALA A 573 45.77 -13.99 27.13
C ALA A 573 46.59 -13.15 26.13
N PRO A 574 45.99 -12.48 25.12
CA PRO A 574 46.72 -11.47 24.36
C PRO A 574 46.90 -10.25 25.27
N SER A 575 48.07 -9.60 25.16
CA SER A 575 48.45 -8.38 25.90
C SER A 575 47.55 -7.16 25.61
N GLU A 576 46.55 -7.29 24.76
CA GLU A 576 45.44 -6.36 24.63
C GLU A 576 44.17 -7.22 24.53
N LYS A 577 43.30 -7.18 25.55
CA LYS A 577 42.02 -7.89 25.49
C LYS A 577 41.26 -7.37 24.26
N PRO A 578 40.98 -8.19 23.23
CA PRO A 578 39.99 -7.78 22.24
C PRO A 578 38.69 -7.51 22.99
N VAL A 579 38.08 -6.35 22.73
CA VAL A 579 36.85 -5.92 23.38
C VAL A 579 35.73 -6.91 23.02
N GLY A 580 35.45 -7.84 23.93
CA GLY A 580 34.38 -8.83 23.83
C GLY A 580 34.85 -10.20 23.36
N GLY A 581 34.68 -11.23 24.22
CA GLY A 581 34.90 -12.63 23.85
C GLY A 581 33.85 -13.16 22.85
N PRO A 582 33.96 -14.41 22.39
CA PRO A 582 33.00 -14.98 21.43
C PRO A 582 31.59 -15.08 22.05
N TYR A 583 30.60 -14.51 21.36
CA TYR A 583 29.18 -14.55 21.73
C TYR A 583 28.39 -15.48 20.81
N ILE A 584 27.34 -16.12 21.32
CA ILE A 584 26.41 -16.92 20.54
C ILE A 584 25.15 -16.10 20.27
N LEU A 585 24.80 -15.91 19.00
CA LEU A 585 23.56 -15.28 18.59
C LEU A 585 22.52 -16.36 18.24
N TYR A 586 21.42 -16.39 18.98
CA TYR A 586 20.24 -17.19 18.65
C TYR A 586 19.12 -16.29 18.13
N CYS A 587 18.63 -16.63 16.94
CA CYS A 587 17.56 -15.93 16.27
C CYS A 587 16.38 -16.87 15.96
N GLY A 588 15.15 -16.33 15.92
CA GLY A 588 13.98 -17.08 15.48
C GLY A 588 12.91 -16.18 14.84
N PRO A 589 12.00 -16.75 14.04
CA PRO A 589 11.07 -15.99 13.18
C PRO A 589 9.97 -15.22 13.94
N SER A 590 9.79 -15.54 15.23
CA SER A 590 8.81 -14.86 16.09
C SER A 590 9.32 -14.72 17.51
N ASN A 591 8.89 -13.66 18.21
CA ASN A 591 9.17 -13.46 19.63
C ASN A 591 8.80 -14.70 20.45
N LYS A 592 7.62 -15.30 20.19
CA LYS A 592 7.16 -16.52 20.89
C LYS A 592 8.10 -17.71 20.71
N SER A 593 8.60 -17.95 19.49
CA SER A 593 9.54 -19.06 19.23
C SER A 593 10.87 -18.89 19.98
N VAL A 594 11.31 -17.64 20.10
CA VAL A 594 12.55 -17.26 20.76
C VAL A 594 12.41 -17.33 22.27
N ASP A 595 11.26 -16.93 22.80
CA ASP A 595 10.97 -16.93 24.23
C ASP A 595 10.92 -18.34 24.83
N VAL A 596 10.52 -19.36 24.04
CA VAL A 596 10.56 -20.77 24.48
C VAL A 596 12.00 -21.20 24.76
N LEU A 597 12.95 -20.89 23.86
CA LEU A 597 14.36 -21.21 24.10
C LEU A 597 14.93 -20.37 25.24
N ALA A 598 14.62 -19.08 25.28
CA ALA A 598 15.06 -18.19 26.36
C ALA A 598 14.61 -18.70 27.74
N GLY A 599 13.41 -19.29 27.83
CA GLY A 599 12.91 -19.96 29.03
C GLY A 599 13.76 -21.17 29.45
N LEU A 600 14.18 -22.00 28.49
CA LEU A 600 15.09 -23.13 28.78
C LEU A 600 16.46 -22.63 29.25
N LEU A 601 16.98 -21.55 28.66
CA LEU A 601 18.26 -20.94 29.04
C LEU A 601 18.28 -20.41 30.48
N LEU A 602 17.11 -20.07 31.06
CA LEU A 602 17.03 -19.63 32.47
C LEU A 602 17.52 -20.70 33.44
N SER A 603 17.32 -21.99 33.14
CA SER A 603 17.79 -23.11 33.98
C SER A 603 19.33 -23.12 34.17
N ARG A 604 20.06 -22.49 33.25
CA ARG A 604 21.54 -22.40 33.23
C ARG A 604 22.02 -20.95 33.21
N ARG A 605 21.25 -20.01 33.77
CA ARG A 605 21.56 -18.56 33.72
C ARG A 605 22.94 -18.20 34.26
N ALA A 606 23.40 -18.87 35.33
CA ALA A 606 24.70 -18.57 35.95
C ALA A 606 25.89 -18.87 35.01
N GLU A 607 25.74 -19.90 34.19
CA GLU A 607 26.77 -20.38 33.27
C GLU A 607 26.68 -19.66 31.90
N LEU A 608 25.50 -19.70 31.26
CA LEU A 608 25.32 -19.21 29.89
C LEU A 608 25.06 -17.70 29.78
N LYS A 609 24.74 -17.02 30.90
CA LYS A 609 24.44 -15.57 30.98
C LYS A 609 23.64 -15.03 29.77
N PRO A 610 22.44 -15.57 29.49
CA PRO A 610 21.65 -15.17 28.33
C PRO A 610 21.13 -13.74 28.47
N LEU A 611 21.00 -13.05 27.33
CA LEU A 611 20.41 -11.72 27.21
C LEU A 611 19.36 -11.73 26.09
N ARG A 612 18.10 -11.47 26.45
CA ARG A 612 16.95 -11.38 25.55
C ARG A 612 16.75 -9.94 25.11
N VAL A 613 16.83 -9.68 23.81
CA VAL A 613 16.66 -8.35 23.21
C VAL A 613 15.33 -8.28 22.44
N TYR A 614 14.40 -7.47 22.94
CA TYR A 614 13.13 -7.18 22.26
C TYR A 614 13.25 -5.91 21.41
N SER A 615 12.26 -5.66 20.55
CA SER A 615 12.17 -4.41 19.80
C SER A 615 11.79 -3.23 20.72
N GLU A 616 12.00 -2.02 20.23
CA GLU A 616 11.55 -0.79 20.91
C GLU A 616 10.02 -0.76 21.06
N GLN A 617 9.26 -1.32 20.10
CA GLN A 617 7.80 -1.43 20.21
C GLN A 617 7.39 -2.31 21.39
N ALA A 618 8.08 -3.44 21.59
CA ALA A 618 7.86 -4.33 22.71
C ALA A 618 8.28 -3.69 24.04
N GLU A 619 9.39 -2.94 24.09
CA GLU A 619 9.78 -2.13 25.26
C GLU A 619 8.69 -1.11 25.61
N ALA A 620 8.17 -0.38 24.62
CA ALA A 620 7.14 0.64 24.81
C ALA A 620 5.82 0.10 25.37
N THR A 621 5.55 -1.22 25.26
CA THR A 621 4.38 -1.82 25.92
C THR A 621 4.52 -1.92 27.44
N GLU A 622 5.74 -1.97 27.97
CA GLU A 622 6.02 -2.01 29.41
C GLU A 622 6.51 -0.65 29.94
N PHE A 623 7.19 0.14 29.11
CA PHE A 623 7.74 1.47 29.42
C PHE A 623 7.29 2.50 28.35
N PRO A 624 6.03 2.97 28.39
CA PRO A 624 5.50 3.87 27.37
C PRO A 624 6.15 5.25 27.46
N VAL A 625 6.51 5.82 26.29
CA VAL A 625 7.05 7.17 26.18
C VAL A 625 5.92 8.13 25.78
N PRO A 626 5.59 9.16 26.59
CA PRO A 626 4.59 10.15 26.21
C PRO A 626 5.10 11.02 25.07
N GLY A 627 4.25 11.24 24.07
CA GLY A 627 4.57 12.11 22.94
C GLY A 627 5.51 11.51 21.89
N VAL A 628 6.06 10.31 22.09
CA VAL A 628 6.52 9.47 20.99
C VAL A 628 5.32 8.59 20.68
N GLY A 629 4.70 8.79 19.53
CA GLY A 629 3.56 7.95 19.17
C GLY A 629 4.04 6.51 19.22
N SER A 630 3.47 5.70 20.13
CA SER A 630 3.37 4.27 19.86
C SER A 630 2.96 4.17 18.39
N SER A 631 3.84 3.61 17.56
CA SER A 631 3.64 3.54 16.11
C SER A 631 2.32 2.82 15.85
N GLY A 632 1.31 3.59 15.43
CA GLY A 632 -0.08 3.18 15.30
C GLY A 632 -0.95 3.43 16.54
N LEU A 633 -2.27 3.51 16.32
CA LEU A 633 -3.22 3.10 17.36
C LEU A 633 -2.70 1.82 18.05
N PRO A 634 -3.06 1.55 19.31
CA PRO A 634 -3.10 0.15 19.73
C PRO A 634 -4.04 -0.55 18.75
N LYS A 635 -3.48 -1.15 17.69
CA LYS A 635 -4.14 -2.22 16.97
C LYS A 635 -4.63 -3.13 18.09
N LYS A 636 -5.92 -3.50 18.10
CA LYS A 636 -6.51 -4.33 19.17
C LYS A 636 -5.66 -5.57 19.50
N THR A 637 -4.76 -5.94 18.57
CA THR A 637 -3.57 -6.76 18.78
C THR A 637 -2.29 -6.01 18.36
N PRO A 638 -1.34 -5.69 19.25
CA PRO A 638 0.00 -5.27 18.82
C PRO A 638 0.61 -6.37 17.94
N ARG A 639 1.30 -5.98 16.85
CA ARG A 639 1.99 -6.93 15.95
C ARG A 639 2.92 -7.86 16.73
N GLU A 640 3.53 -7.31 17.77
CA GLU A 640 4.32 -8.02 18.74
C GLU A 640 3.45 -8.28 19.98
N GLY A 641 3.18 -9.55 20.29
CA GLY A 641 2.60 -9.91 21.58
C GLY A 641 3.43 -9.33 22.73
N ARG A 642 2.81 -9.14 23.90
CA ARG A 642 3.51 -8.59 25.08
C ARG A 642 4.76 -9.41 25.42
N PRO A 643 5.86 -8.76 25.85
CA PRO A 643 7.06 -9.45 26.34
C PRO A 643 6.71 -10.50 27.39
N ASN A 644 7.40 -11.65 27.35
CA ASN A 644 7.16 -12.71 28.31
C ASN A 644 7.68 -12.32 29.71
N GLN A 645 6.77 -12.22 30.68
CA GLN A 645 7.08 -11.76 32.04
C GLN A 645 8.04 -12.68 32.80
N THR A 646 8.09 -13.97 32.49
CA THR A 646 9.02 -14.91 33.15
C THR A 646 10.47 -14.65 32.77
N LEU A 647 10.71 -13.97 31.64
CA LEU A 647 12.05 -13.70 31.10
C LEU A 647 12.64 -12.36 31.57
N ARG A 648 11.91 -11.57 32.38
CA ARG A 648 12.33 -10.22 32.83
C ARG A 648 13.75 -10.15 33.37
N SER A 649 14.21 -11.21 34.05
CA SER A 649 15.55 -11.29 34.64
C SER A 649 16.69 -11.30 33.60
N ILE A 650 16.40 -11.68 32.36
CA ILE A 650 17.36 -11.75 31.24
C ILE A 650 17.04 -10.77 30.12
N THR A 651 15.97 -9.99 30.23
CA THR A 651 15.51 -9.03 29.22
C THR A 651 16.30 -7.72 29.28
N LEU A 652 16.80 -7.24 28.13
CA LEU A 652 17.66 -6.06 28.05
C LEU A 652 17.07 -4.82 28.70
N HIS A 653 15.85 -4.42 28.30
CA HIS A 653 15.22 -3.19 28.77
C HIS A 653 14.88 -3.24 30.28
N HIS A 654 14.77 -4.42 30.88
CA HIS A 654 14.68 -4.57 32.34
C HIS A 654 16.06 -4.55 33.01
N ARG A 655 17.07 -5.20 32.42
CA ARG A 655 18.42 -5.28 32.99
C ARG A 655 19.12 -3.93 33.07
N ILE A 656 18.96 -3.07 32.06
CA ILE A 656 19.53 -1.71 32.10
C ILE A 656 18.90 -0.86 33.22
N ARG A 657 17.69 -1.22 33.69
CA ARG A 657 16.98 -0.56 34.79
C ARG A 657 17.20 -1.23 36.15
N GLN A 658 18.01 -2.29 36.24
CA GLN A 658 18.33 -2.96 37.52
C GLN A 658 19.49 -2.26 38.23
N SER A 659 19.52 -2.33 39.57
CA SER A 659 20.56 -1.70 40.40
C SER A 659 21.98 -2.21 40.13
N SER A 660 22.13 -3.33 39.43
CA SER A 660 23.42 -3.83 38.94
C SER A 660 24.05 -2.96 37.85
N ASN A 661 23.29 -2.08 37.20
CA ASN A 661 23.78 -1.15 36.19
C ASN A 661 24.09 0.22 36.83
N PRO A 662 25.32 0.76 36.68
CA PRO A 662 25.69 2.10 37.18
C PRO A 662 24.78 3.23 36.68
N TYR A 663 24.22 3.11 35.47
CA TYR A 663 23.34 4.12 34.86
C TYR A 663 21.84 3.87 35.11
N ALA A 664 21.49 2.86 35.91
CA ALA A 664 20.10 2.60 36.28
C ALA A 664 19.38 3.78 36.99
N PRO A 665 20.01 4.57 37.90
CA PRO A 665 19.32 5.71 38.50
C PRO A 665 18.92 6.75 37.45
N ASP A 666 19.84 7.11 36.54
CA ASP A 666 19.61 8.10 35.49
C ASP A 666 18.49 7.68 34.54
N ILE A 667 18.46 6.39 34.14
CA ILE A 667 17.41 5.85 33.27
C ILE A 667 16.04 5.88 33.97
N ARG A 668 15.99 5.54 35.27
CA ARG A 668 14.74 5.57 36.05
C ARG A 668 14.25 7.00 36.29
N GLU A 669 15.17 7.93 36.52
CA GLU A 669 14.85 9.36 36.64
C GLU A 669 14.31 9.91 35.33
N PHE A 670 14.93 9.56 34.19
CA PHE A 670 14.43 9.89 32.86
C PHE A 670 13.03 9.32 32.60
N ASP A 671 12.80 8.04 32.91
CA ASP A 671 11.48 7.41 32.78
C ASP A 671 10.43 8.11 33.67
N ALA A 672 10.80 8.53 34.89
CA ALA A 672 9.92 9.26 35.80
C ALA A 672 9.57 10.66 35.28
N ARG A 673 10.54 11.37 34.71
CA ARG A 673 10.35 12.69 34.06
C ARG A 673 9.44 12.56 32.84
N LEU A 674 9.60 11.49 32.05
CA LEU A 674 8.70 11.15 30.96
C LEU A 674 7.27 10.91 31.48
N GLN A 675 7.08 10.07 32.50
CA GLN A 675 5.75 9.80 33.06
C GLN A 675 5.05 11.05 33.61
N LYS A 676 5.81 12.02 34.12
CA LYS A 676 5.29 13.33 34.58
C LYS A 676 5.01 14.33 33.46
N GLY A 677 5.40 14.03 32.22
CA GLY A 677 5.23 14.91 31.06
C GLY A 677 6.19 16.10 31.03
N GLU A 678 7.26 16.07 31.82
CA GLU A 678 8.23 17.17 31.98
C GLU A 678 9.27 17.22 30.84
N VAL A 679 9.34 16.17 30.01
CA VAL A 679 10.27 16.04 28.88
C VAL A 679 9.52 15.52 27.65
N GLN A 680 9.67 16.19 26.50
CA GLN A 680 9.30 15.66 25.19
C GLN A 680 10.52 14.93 24.62
N ALA A 681 10.44 13.62 24.41
CA ALA A 681 11.59 12.85 23.95
C ALA A 681 12.00 13.26 22.52
N GLY A 682 13.18 13.89 22.39
CA GLY A 682 13.83 14.11 21.09
C GLY A 682 14.57 12.86 20.61
N PRO A 683 14.74 12.67 19.28
CA PRO A 683 15.44 11.54 18.69
C PRO A 683 16.96 11.71 18.85
N GLY A 684 17.51 11.46 20.04
CA GLY A 684 18.96 11.51 20.27
C GLY A 684 19.40 11.36 21.71
N GLU A 685 18.74 12.03 22.66
CA GLU A 685 19.21 12.09 24.06
C GLU A 685 19.09 10.74 24.80
N GLY A 686 18.16 9.87 24.40
CA GLY A 686 17.98 8.55 25.01
C GLY A 686 19.00 7.50 24.54
N THR A 687 19.60 7.67 23.36
CA THR A 687 20.37 6.60 22.70
C THR A 687 21.81 6.53 23.18
N GLU A 688 22.44 7.67 23.48
CA GLU A 688 23.82 7.74 23.99
C GLU A 688 23.93 7.23 25.43
N VAL A 689 22.96 7.57 26.29
CA VAL A 689 22.87 7.05 27.67
C VAL A 689 22.63 5.53 27.67
N ARG A 690 21.81 5.02 26.73
CA ARG A 690 21.51 3.58 26.61
C ARG A 690 22.65 2.76 25.98
N ALA A 691 23.43 3.34 25.06
CA ALA A 691 24.57 2.67 24.43
C ALA A 691 25.77 2.52 25.40
N GLY A 692 26.03 3.51 26.26
CA GLY A 692 27.04 3.43 27.31
C GLY A 692 26.70 2.42 28.42
N ALA A 693 25.41 2.29 28.76
CA ALA A 693 24.92 1.41 29.82
C ALA A 693 25.03 -0.10 29.54
N ALA A 694 25.24 -0.52 28.29
CA ALA A 694 25.43 -1.93 27.93
C ALA A 694 26.87 -2.43 28.14
N GLN A 695 27.84 -1.53 28.33
CA GLN A 695 29.25 -1.86 28.55
C GLN A 695 29.49 -2.13 30.05
N GLY A 696 29.45 -3.41 30.43
CA GLY A 696 29.81 -3.80 31.81
C GLY A 696 29.33 -5.16 32.28
N CYS A 697 28.45 -5.84 31.52
CA CYS A 697 27.96 -7.17 31.88
C CYS A 697 28.55 -8.25 30.96
N PRO A 698 29.11 -9.36 31.49
CA PRO A 698 29.52 -10.49 30.67
C PRO A 698 28.27 -11.18 30.10
N VAL A 699 28.06 -11.03 28.80
CA VAL A 699 27.04 -11.76 28.02
C VAL A 699 27.73 -12.92 27.33
N HIS A 700 27.09 -14.08 27.21
CA HIS A 700 27.63 -15.17 26.38
C HIS A 700 26.64 -15.62 25.29
N VAL A 701 25.34 -15.38 25.50
CA VAL A 701 24.28 -15.71 24.53
C VAL A 701 23.34 -14.51 24.34
N LEU A 702 23.20 -14.05 23.10
CA LEU A 702 22.23 -13.05 22.67
C LEU A 702 21.04 -13.74 22.01
N VAL A 703 19.84 -13.34 22.40
CA VAL A 703 18.60 -14.00 21.98
C VAL A 703 17.64 -12.97 21.39
N CYS A 704 17.43 -13.05 20.07
CA CYS A 704 16.74 -12.01 19.28
C CYS A 704 15.60 -12.60 18.43
N GLY A 705 14.52 -11.84 18.26
CA GLY A 705 13.46 -12.14 17.29
C GLY A 705 13.78 -11.52 15.94
N LEU A 706 13.70 -12.30 14.87
CA LEU A 706 13.70 -11.83 13.48
C LEU A 706 12.23 -11.83 13.05
N GLN A 707 11.55 -10.70 13.20
CA GLN A 707 10.13 -10.62 12.87
C GLN A 707 9.91 -10.90 11.37
N GLU A 708 9.23 -11.98 11.04
CA GLU A 708 8.66 -12.15 9.70
C GLU A 708 7.41 -11.26 9.57
N PRO A 709 7.21 -10.56 8.44
CA PRO A 709 5.91 -10.01 8.13
C PRO A 709 4.93 -11.18 7.99
N GLN A 710 3.91 -11.20 8.85
CA GLN A 710 2.80 -12.13 8.63
C GLN A 710 2.16 -11.79 7.29
N GLU A 711 2.16 -12.74 6.35
CA GLU A 711 1.29 -12.67 5.19
C GLU A 711 -0.13 -12.38 5.71
N ALA A 712 -0.71 -11.26 5.31
CA ALA A 712 -2.14 -11.06 5.46
C ALA A 712 -2.79 -12.21 4.70
N GLY A 713 -3.35 -13.17 5.45
CA GLY A 713 -3.83 -14.43 4.91
C GLY A 713 -4.62 -14.21 3.63
N ARG A 714 -4.03 -14.63 2.51
CA ARG A 714 -4.83 -14.95 1.33
C ARG A 714 -5.62 -16.19 1.75
N PRO A 715 -6.97 -16.17 1.74
CA PRO A 715 -7.63 -17.42 1.45
C PRO A 715 -7.12 -17.81 0.08
N ALA A 716 -6.41 -18.93 0.00
CA ALA A 716 -6.18 -19.59 -1.28
C ALA A 716 -7.56 -19.70 -1.94
N ASP A 717 -7.75 -19.02 -3.08
CA ASP A 717 -8.84 -19.31 -4.00
C ASP A 717 -8.60 -20.76 -4.43
N PRO A 718 -9.48 -21.71 -4.10
CA PRO A 718 -9.53 -22.95 -4.83
C PRO A 718 -10.59 -22.74 -5.92
N HIS A 719 -10.36 -21.86 -6.91
CA HIS A 719 -11.03 -21.86 -8.22
C HIS A 719 -10.45 -20.81 -9.19
#